data_AF-A0A067BZ26-F1
#
_entry.id   AF-A0A067BZ26-F1
#
_cell.length_a   1.000
_cell.length_b   1.000
_cell.length_c   1.000
_cell.angle_alpha   90.00
_cell.angle_beta   90.00
_cell.angle_gamma   90.00
#
_symmetry.space_group_name_H-M   'P 1'
#
loop_
_entity.id
_entity.type
_entity.pdbx_description
1 polymer ?
#
loop_
_entity_poly.entity_id
_entity_poly.type
_entity_poly.pdbx_seq_one_letter_code
_entity_poly.pdbx_strand_id
1 'polypeptide(L)'
;MIIDIGLNLAHGQFRKDLKAVLDRAVKAHVTTLVATGTDLKASRATIALIRRLQTERVGARLVCTVGVHPHNASSTSPDLVASLRSTIEANRDVAVAVGECGLDFNRDFSPRDVQIDVFRSQVELACELSLPLFCHERDAHDDFVRVLLPFLETGRLRPDRVVVHCFTGSEAALKTYVGFGFYIGLTGFIAMAGRGAHLRPLLRSIPSKQLLVETDAPFMHPSQKRVRCEPSDIHAVLETIAEAVGVTPEVVAATTTANAERFFQLAPAAPVAAPDAASVAIDGSLFEGGGQILRLAAPLAVLCNVPLTVHSIRHNRPKPGLARQHLAGLELLRAISNASFEGLALLSTSVSLRPRASPVQATSFTKDLQGAGSVSLVLQGVLPLLLLSRASTPTTLTLIGGTHVPFSPPMDFWSSGLDRPLATMGISYEVALKACGFMPLGRGHVIVSIAPVSTIQPLQLTTKSRAITRVQSHVVVYAAGASTAIVAACNHQLNDALTAALGSIPALESRGTVQAFKAKGGPKIALHVTIETTHGNVFTGSCIAATSVASAIDDVIAELRRGWDSDACVDEHIADNLLVYMALATGASALRVPSTTSSQHIEAALHVIQAMTGVPFTITPDGNSRIVACPGRQPSIDPRPIRTRT
;
A
#
# COMPACT_ATOMS: atom_id res chain seq x y z
N MET A 1 -14.89 23.13 8.45
CA MET A 1 -14.22 22.56 9.64
C MET A 1 -12.75 22.93 9.56
N ILE A 2 -12.15 23.40 10.65
CA ILE A 2 -10.74 23.78 10.76
C ILE A 2 -10.16 23.11 12.01
N ILE A 3 -8.91 22.64 11.89
CA ILE A 3 -8.10 22.12 13.00
C ILE A 3 -6.96 23.11 13.26
N ASP A 4 -6.90 23.64 14.47
CA ASP A 4 -5.77 24.41 14.97
C ASP A 4 -4.76 23.45 15.61
N ILE A 5 -3.58 23.28 14.97
CA ILE A 5 -2.61 22.26 15.40
C ILE A 5 -1.79 22.65 16.63
N GLY A 6 -1.89 23.90 17.11
CA GLY A 6 -1.05 24.39 18.20
C GLY A 6 -1.61 25.64 18.86
N LEU A 7 -1.96 25.53 20.15
CA LEU A 7 -2.30 26.66 21.01
C LEU A 7 -2.03 26.38 22.49
N ASN A 8 -1.72 27.42 23.24
CA ASN A 8 -1.44 27.37 24.68
C ASN A 8 -2.74 27.49 25.50
N LEU A 9 -3.64 26.51 25.37
CA LEU A 9 -5.00 26.56 25.93
C LEU A 9 -5.06 26.81 27.45
N ALA A 10 -4.09 26.26 28.20
CA ALA A 10 -4.01 26.41 29.66
C ALA A 10 -3.37 27.74 30.12
N HIS A 11 -2.99 28.62 29.19
CA HIS A 11 -2.32 29.87 29.51
C HIS A 11 -3.22 30.80 30.34
N GLY A 12 -2.60 31.57 31.25
CA GLY A 12 -3.30 32.44 32.21
C GLY A 12 -4.22 33.48 31.57
N GLN A 13 -3.92 33.88 30.33
CA GLN A 13 -4.72 34.86 29.57
C GLN A 13 -6.14 34.40 29.24
N PHE A 14 -6.42 33.08 29.22
CA PHE A 14 -7.76 32.54 28.93
C PHE A 14 -8.58 32.25 30.18
N ARG A 15 -8.01 32.34 31.40
CA ARG A 15 -8.65 31.86 32.64
C ARG A 15 -10.05 32.44 32.90
N LYS A 16 -10.29 33.69 32.50
CA LYS A 16 -11.54 34.42 32.80
C LYS A 16 -12.66 34.12 31.79
N ASP A 17 -12.31 33.78 30.55
CA ASP A 17 -13.25 33.77 29.43
C ASP A 17 -13.07 32.59 28.46
N LEU A 18 -12.33 31.54 28.85
CA LEU A 18 -12.02 30.38 28.00
C LEU A 18 -13.25 29.79 27.31
N LYS A 19 -14.38 29.62 28.02
CA LYS A 19 -15.61 29.08 27.41
C LYS A 19 -16.12 29.96 26.28
N ALA A 20 -16.12 31.29 26.48
CA ALA A 20 -16.51 32.24 25.45
C ALA A 20 -15.54 32.24 24.26
N VAL A 21 -14.23 32.02 24.50
CA VAL A 21 -13.22 31.85 23.45
C VAL A 21 -13.51 30.58 22.63
N LEU A 22 -13.83 29.46 23.29
CA LEU A 22 -14.19 28.21 22.62
C LEU A 22 -15.48 28.34 21.81
N ASP A 23 -16.50 29.02 22.35
CA ASP A 23 -17.75 29.26 21.63
C ASP A 23 -17.52 30.11 20.36
N ARG A 24 -16.65 31.13 20.45
CA ARG A 24 -16.22 31.90 19.27
C ARG A 24 -15.46 31.04 18.26
N ALA A 25 -14.58 30.16 18.71
CA ALA A 25 -13.84 29.24 17.86
C ALA A 25 -14.79 28.32 17.07
N VAL A 26 -15.76 27.70 17.76
CA VAL A 26 -16.76 26.82 17.14
C VAL A 26 -17.64 27.58 16.15
N LYS A 27 -18.08 28.80 16.50
CA LYS A 27 -18.84 29.67 15.59
C LYS A 27 -18.03 30.05 14.34
N ALA A 28 -16.71 30.16 14.47
CA ALA A 28 -15.78 30.37 13.38
C ALA A 28 -15.37 29.06 12.67
N HIS A 29 -16.03 27.94 12.93
CA HIS A 29 -15.74 26.62 12.36
C HIS A 29 -14.37 26.02 12.72
N VAL A 30 -13.70 26.56 13.74
CA VAL A 30 -12.50 25.97 14.37
C VAL A 30 -12.97 25.01 15.45
N THR A 31 -13.00 23.73 15.10
CA THR A 31 -13.75 22.72 15.87
C THR A 31 -12.87 21.66 16.50
N THR A 32 -11.59 21.60 16.14
CA THR A 32 -10.59 20.79 16.84
C THR A 32 -9.39 21.67 17.19
N LEU A 33 -8.97 21.60 18.45
CA LEU A 33 -7.89 22.40 19.00
C LEU A 33 -6.87 21.45 19.65
N VAL A 34 -5.62 21.53 19.22
CA VAL A 34 -4.51 20.74 19.76
C VAL A 34 -3.72 21.60 20.75
N ALA A 35 -3.98 21.43 22.04
CA ALA A 35 -3.35 22.18 23.10
C ALA A 35 -1.90 21.75 23.33
N THR A 36 -0.98 22.71 23.31
CA THR A 36 0.46 22.43 23.40
C THR A 36 0.91 22.14 24.84
N GLY A 37 1.62 21.04 25.03
CA GLY A 37 2.33 20.73 26.28
C GLY A 37 3.79 21.16 26.20
N THR A 38 4.27 21.92 27.18
CA THR A 38 5.64 22.48 27.18
C THR A 38 6.54 21.93 28.28
N ASP A 39 5.96 21.26 29.27
CA ASP A 39 6.63 20.46 30.29
C ASP A 39 5.62 19.49 30.94
N LEU A 40 6.09 18.56 31.78
CA LEU A 40 5.22 17.58 32.45
C LEU A 40 4.12 18.19 33.33
N LYS A 41 4.40 19.31 34.01
CA LYS A 41 3.42 20.00 34.87
C LYS A 41 2.35 20.66 34.01
N ALA A 42 2.76 21.36 32.95
CA ALA A 42 1.90 21.99 31.97
C ALA A 42 1.05 20.95 31.23
N SER A 43 1.63 19.84 30.75
CA SER A 43 0.90 18.75 30.10
C SER A 43 -0.17 18.15 31.01
N ARG A 44 0.14 17.86 32.28
CA ARG A 44 -0.87 17.37 33.25
C ARG A 44 -1.99 18.40 33.49
N ALA A 45 -1.65 19.68 33.61
CA ALA A 45 -2.65 20.73 33.78
C ALA A 45 -3.54 20.89 32.54
N THR A 46 -2.97 20.82 31.34
CA THR A 46 -3.69 20.84 30.05
C THR A 46 -4.62 19.65 29.92
N ILE A 47 -4.14 18.43 30.23
CA ILE A 47 -4.98 17.22 30.23
C ILE A 47 -6.15 17.39 31.20
N ALA A 48 -5.89 17.81 32.45
CA ALA A 48 -6.94 18.02 33.43
C ALA A 48 -7.98 19.06 32.97
N LEU A 49 -7.53 20.15 32.34
CA LEU A 49 -8.39 21.16 31.75
C LEU A 49 -9.25 20.58 30.62
N ILE A 50 -8.66 19.79 29.71
CA ILE A 50 -9.37 19.12 28.62
C ILE A 50 -10.46 18.20 29.18
N ARG A 51 -10.14 17.35 30.18
CA ARG A 51 -11.11 16.45 30.81
C ARG A 51 -12.30 17.19 31.42
N ARG A 52 -12.01 18.31 32.10
CA ARG A 52 -13.05 19.16 32.68
C ARG A 52 -13.97 19.71 31.59
N LEU A 53 -13.38 20.29 30.53
CA LEU A 53 -14.15 20.89 29.42
C LEU A 53 -14.93 19.85 28.60
N GLN A 54 -14.41 18.62 28.45
CA GLN A 54 -15.13 17.49 27.86
C GLN A 54 -16.38 17.15 28.69
N THR A 55 -16.27 17.15 30.01
CA THR A 55 -17.41 16.93 30.92
C THR A 55 -18.44 18.05 30.82
N GLU A 56 -17.99 19.30 30.63
CA GLU A 56 -18.84 20.48 30.40
C GLU A 56 -19.46 20.54 28.98
N ARG A 57 -19.17 19.55 28.12
CA ARG A 57 -19.68 19.41 26.74
C ARG A 57 -19.46 20.65 25.88
N VAL A 58 -18.26 21.21 25.92
CA VAL A 58 -17.89 22.29 24.98
C VAL A 58 -17.95 21.82 23.53
N GLY A 59 -18.36 22.69 22.61
CA GLY A 59 -18.60 22.33 21.20
C GLY A 59 -17.35 22.04 20.37
N ALA A 60 -16.15 22.21 20.93
CA ALA A 60 -14.87 21.93 20.27
C ALA A 60 -14.26 20.63 20.78
N ARG A 61 -13.69 19.83 19.89
CA ARG A 61 -12.82 18.70 20.24
C ARG A 61 -11.48 19.24 20.73
N LEU A 62 -11.08 18.81 21.92
CA LEU A 62 -9.81 19.21 22.53
C LEU A 62 -8.91 17.98 22.66
N VAL A 63 -7.70 18.09 22.15
CA VAL A 63 -6.60 17.11 22.29
C VAL A 63 -5.33 17.86 22.65
N CYS A 64 -4.23 17.18 22.97
CA CYS A 64 -3.00 17.83 23.36
C CYS A 64 -1.74 17.08 22.90
N THR A 65 -0.64 17.82 22.90
CA THR A 65 0.71 17.26 22.83
C THR A 65 1.29 17.10 24.23
N VAL A 66 2.22 16.15 24.41
CA VAL A 66 2.92 15.94 25.68
C VAL A 66 4.42 15.86 25.42
N GLY A 67 5.19 16.76 26.04
CA GLY A 67 6.62 16.87 25.80
C GLY A 67 7.27 17.92 26.68
N VAL A 68 8.54 18.20 26.40
CA VAL A 68 9.36 19.23 27.03
C VAL A 68 9.92 20.16 25.96
N HIS A 69 9.51 21.42 26.06
CA HIS A 69 9.98 22.52 25.23
C HIS A 69 11.50 22.74 25.46
N PRO A 70 12.30 23.09 24.43
CA PRO A 70 13.75 23.28 24.55
C PRO A 70 14.16 24.22 25.70
N HIS A 71 13.42 25.30 25.92
CA HIS A 71 13.66 26.22 27.05
C HIS A 71 13.63 25.56 28.43
N ASN A 72 12.88 24.48 28.61
CA ASN A 72 12.70 23.77 29.88
C ASN A 72 13.64 22.57 30.03
N ALA A 73 14.52 22.30 29.05
CA ALA A 73 15.34 21.09 29.01
C ALA A 73 16.23 20.92 30.27
N SER A 74 16.81 22.02 30.79
CA SER A 74 17.64 22.02 32.00
C SER A 74 16.88 21.73 33.30
N SER A 75 15.55 21.85 33.30
CA SER A 75 14.69 21.62 34.47
C SER A 75 14.07 20.22 34.50
N THR A 76 14.54 19.31 33.63
CA THR A 76 14.01 17.95 33.52
C THR A 76 14.57 17.03 34.62
N SER A 77 13.78 16.03 35.02
CA SER A 77 14.26 14.99 35.94
C SER A 77 14.98 13.87 35.19
N PRO A 78 15.85 13.08 35.84
CA PRO A 78 16.49 11.89 35.24
C PRO A 78 15.48 10.86 34.68
N ASP A 79 14.29 10.82 35.26
CA ASP A 79 13.16 9.94 34.97
C ASP A 79 12.15 10.56 33.97
N LEU A 80 12.59 11.58 33.21
CA LEU A 80 11.79 12.29 32.22
C LEU A 80 11.05 11.36 31.24
N VAL A 81 11.77 10.46 30.57
CA VAL A 81 11.20 9.59 29.52
C VAL A 81 10.12 8.68 30.08
N ALA A 82 10.35 8.10 31.26
CA ALA A 82 9.38 7.25 31.94
C ALA A 82 8.11 8.04 32.33
N SER A 83 8.30 9.27 32.84
CA SER A 83 7.19 10.16 33.21
C SER A 83 6.37 10.62 32.01
N LEU A 84 7.02 10.97 30.89
CA LEU A 84 6.35 11.31 29.64
C LEU A 84 5.57 10.11 29.10
N ARG A 85 6.20 8.93 29.01
CA ARG A 85 5.54 7.69 28.58
C ARG A 85 4.28 7.41 29.39
N SER A 86 4.41 7.38 30.72
CA SER A 86 3.29 7.10 31.63
C SER A 86 2.15 8.11 31.44
N THR A 87 2.48 9.40 31.32
CA THR A 87 1.48 10.46 31.11
C THR A 87 0.74 10.28 29.78
N ILE A 88 1.47 9.93 28.71
CA ILE A 88 0.92 9.73 27.37
C ILE A 88 0.04 8.47 27.31
N GLU A 89 0.54 7.34 27.80
CA GLU A 89 -0.18 6.07 27.76
C GLU A 89 -1.48 6.12 28.56
N ALA A 90 -1.47 6.77 29.73
CA ALA A 90 -2.66 6.98 30.55
C ALA A 90 -3.71 7.91 29.92
N ASN A 91 -3.34 8.66 28.88
CA ASN A 91 -4.21 9.68 28.25
C ASN A 91 -4.25 9.56 26.73
N ARG A 92 -4.14 8.33 26.21
CA ARG A 92 -3.97 8.04 24.78
C ARG A 92 -5.08 8.57 23.87
N ASP A 93 -6.27 8.77 24.42
CA ASP A 93 -7.44 9.30 23.73
C ASP A 93 -7.39 10.83 23.51
N VAL A 94 -6.53 11.54 24.26
CA VAL A 94 -6.32 13.00 24.11
C VAL A 94 -4.87 13.40 23.83
N ALA A 95 -3.88 12.58 24.15
CA ALA A 95 -2.45 12.84 23.91
C ALA A 95 -2.02 12.32 22.52
N VAL A 96 -1.95 13.22 21.54
CA VAL A 96 -1.90 12.88 20.10
C VAL A 96 -0.53 13.06 19.43
N ALA A 97 0.44 13.65 20.12
CA ALA A 97 1.82 13.78 19.65
C ALA A 97 2.80 13.94 20.82
N VAL A 98 4.06 13.59 20.60
CA VAL A 98 5.17 13.94 21.49
C VAL A 98 5.65 15.34 21.12
N GLY A 99 5.76 16.20 22.12
CA GLY A 99 6.15 17.60 21.96
C GLY A 99 5.22 18.54 22.73
N GLU A 100 5.42 19.84 22.73
CA GLU A 100 6.42 20.58 21.96
C GLU A 100 7.85 20.22 22.37
N CYS A 101 8.64 19.71 21.43
CA CYS A 101 10.03 19.30 21.64
C CYS A 101 10.90 19.90 20.52
N GLY A 102 12.22 19.84 20.63
CA GLY A 102 13.11 20.37 19.57
C GLY A 102 14.19 21.25 20.14
N LEU A 103 14.60 22.28 19.40
CA LEU A 103 15.77 23.12 19.73
C LEU A 103 15.44 24.61 19.56
N ASP A 104 15.87 25.43 20.51
CA ASP A 104 15.80 26.89 20.42
C ASP A 104 17.13 27.51 20.88
N PHE A 105 17.95 27.92 19.90
CA PHE A 105 19.24 28.56 20.11
C PHE A 105 19.18 30.09 20.03
N ASN A 106 17.98 30.65 19.86
CA ASN A 106 17.80 32.10 19.84
C ASN A 106 17.83 32.68 21.25
N ARG A 107 17.18 32.01 22.21
CA ARG A 107 17.12 32.47 23.61
C ARG A 107 18.04 31.72 24.56
N ASP A 108 18.46 30.50 24.20
CA ASP A 108 19.41 29.67 24.96
C ASP A 108 19.09 29.57 26.48
N PHE A 109 17.81 29.49 26.86
CA PHE A 109 17.40 29.35 28.28
C PHE A 109 17.82 28.01 28.93
N SER A 110 18.19 27.03 28.12
CA SER A 110 18.83 25.79 28.56
C SER A 110 20.09 25.54 27.71
N PRO A 111 21.17 24.96 28.28
CA PRO A 111 22.38 24.63 27.52
C PRO A 111 22.09 23.76 26.29
N ARG A 112 22.77 24.03 25.18
CA ARG A 112 22.47 23.41 23.87
C ARG A 112 22.64 21.90 23.86
N ASP A 113 23.68 21.40 24.51
CA ASP A 113 23.92 19.97 24.71
C ASP A 113 22.75 19.31 25.45
N VAL A 114 22.26 19.94 26.52
CA VAL A 114 21.10 19.47 27.26
C VAL A 114 19.83 19.50 26.41
N GLN A 115 19.61 20.55 25.61
CA GLN A 115 18.49 20.61 24.66
C GLN A 115 18.56 19.45 23.65
N ILE A 116 19.73 19.18 23.08
CA ILE A 116 19.96 18.11 22.10
C ILE A 116 19.66 16.73 22.71
N ASP A 117 20.13 16.45 23.92
CA ASP A 117 19.92 15.17 24.58
C ASP A 117 18.46 14.96 24.97
N VAL A 118 17.80 15.99 25.51
CA VAL A 118 16.38 15.96 25.82
C VAL A 118 15.55 15.78 24.54
N PHE A 119 15.89 16.49 23.45
CA PHE A 119 15.20 16.32 22.17
C PHE A 119 15.37 14.90 21.62
N ARG A 120 16.61 14.36 21.60
CA ARG A 120 16.88 12.99 21.16
C ARG A 120 16.06 11.95 21.92
N SER A 121 15.96 12.10 23.24
CA SER A 121 15.16 11.19 24.08
C SER A 121 13.66 11.23 23.75
N GLN A 122 13.13 12.40 23.40
CA GLN A 122 11.74 12.56 23.00
C GLN A 122 11.48 12.01 21.59
N VAL A 123 12.44 12.12 20.66
CA VAL A 123 12.39 11.49 19.34
C VAL A 123 12.32 9.97 19.47
N GLU A 124 13.16 9.39 20.32
CA GLU A 124 13.15 7.95 20.61
C GLU A 124 11.79 7.51 21.20
N LEU A 125 11.28 8.23 22.19
CA LEU A 125 9.98 7.96 22.78
C LEU A 125 8.84 8.04 21.75
N ALA A 126 8.88 9.03 20.84
CA ALA A 126 7.88 9.17 19.79
C ALA A 126 7.90 7.98 18.82
N CYS A 127 9.10 7.50 18.44
CA CYS A 127 9.26 6.31 17.61
C CYS A 127 8.67 5.07 18.29
N GLU A 128 8.98 4.86 19.57
CA GLU A 128 8.50 3.70 20.34
C GLU A 128 6.98 3.72 20.53
N LEU A 129 6.39 4.88 20.78
CA LEU A 129 4.94 5.04 20.94
C LEU A 129 4.20 5.20 19.61
N SER A 130 4.92 5.15 18.48
CA SER A 130 4.38 5.40 17.13
C SER A 130 3.59 6.71 17.02
N LEU A 131 4.04 7.75 17.75
CA LEU A 131 3.44 9.08 17.73
C LEU A 131 4.14 10.03 16.76
N PRO A 132 3.41 11.04 16.25
CA PRO A 132 4.03 12.17 15.60
C PRO A 132 4.86 13.01 16.57
N LEU A 133 5.85 13.72 16.03
CA LEU A 133 6.66 14.72 16.70
C LEU A 133 6.15 16.13 16.37
N PHE A 134 5.79 16.88 17.40
CA PHE A 134 5.44 18.29 17.33
C PHE A 134 6.67 19.13 17.67
N CYS A 135 7.41 19.54 16.64
CA CYS A 135 8.75 20.08 16.79
C CYS A 135 8.82 21.60 16.69
N HIS A 136 9.41 22.23 17.69
CA HIS A 136 9.85 23.61 17.68
C HIS A 136 11.30 23.69 17.22
N GLU A 137 11.58 24.61 16.30
CA GLU A 137 12.95 24.89 15.86
C GLU A 137 13.15 26.40 15.70
N ARG A 138 14.21 26.92 16.31
CA ARG A 138 14.63 28.32 16.15
C ARG A 138 16.15 28.46 16.21
N ASP A 139 16.73 29.00 15.14
CA ASP A 139 18.17 29.21 14.96
C ASP A 139 19.03 27.95 15.21
N ALA A 140 18.47 26.76 14.97
CA ALA A 140 19.05 25.47 15.31
C ALA A 140 18.97 24.43 14.17
N HIS A 141 18.79 24.88 12.92
CA HIS A 141 18.56 24.04 11.75
C HIS A 141 19.48 22.80 11.65
N ASP A 142 20.80 23.02 11.65
CA ASP A 142 21.78 21.93 11.41
C ASP A 142 21.76 20.90 12.54
N ASP A 143 21.66 21.36 13.80
CA ASP A 143 21.55 20.51 14.98
C ASP A 143 20.23 19.74 15.01
N PHE A 144 19.13 20.40 14.65
CA PHE A 144 17.81 19.81 14.60
C PHE A 144 17.77 18.65 13.60
N VAL A 145 18.29 18.87 12.39
CA VAL A 145 18.42 17.82 11.37
C VAL A 145 19.35 16.71 11.86
N ARG A 146 20.49 17.04 12.47
CA ARG A 146 21.47 16.06 12.97
C ARG A 146 20.89 15.14 14.05
N VAL A 147 19.98 15.62 14.89
CA VAL A 147 19.28 14.77 15.87
C VAL A 147 18.32 13.80 15.20
N LEU A 148 17.58 14.24 14.18
CA LEU A 148 16.56 13.41 13.50
C LEU A 148 17.15 12.42 12.51
N LEU A 149 18.26 12.77 11.85
CA LEU A 149 18.82 12.03 10.71
C LEU A 149 19.06 10.54 11.02
N PRO A 150 19.66 10.13 12.16
CA PRO A 150 19.85 8.70 12.45
C PRO A 150 18.53 7.90 12.55
N PHE A 151 17.46 8.52 13.03
CA PHE A 151 16.15 7.87 13.13
C PHE A 151 15.46 7.78 11.77
N LEU A 152 15.68 8.77 10.90
CA LEU A 152 15.17 8.77 9.52
C LEU A 152 15.91 7.74 8.66
N GLU A 153 17.24 7.65 8.76
CA GLU A 153 18.08 6.71 8.01
C GLU A 153 17.79 5.25 8.37
N THR A 154 17.53 4.98 9.66
CA THR A 154 17.14 3.64 10.13
C THR A 154 15.68 3.30 9.88
N GLY A 155 14.85 4.26 9.44
CA GLY A 155 13.42 4.09 9.24
C GLY A 155 12.59 4.02 10.53
N ARG A 156 13.22 4.18 11.70
CA ARG A 156 12.51 4.25 13.01
C ARG A 156 11.58 5.45 13.08
N LEU A 157 12.00 6.58 12.50
CA LEU A 157 11.18 7.77 12.32
C LEU A 157 10.81 7.91 10.85
N ARG A 158 9.52 8.01 10.55
CA ARG A 158 9.07 8.33 9.19
C ARG A 158 9.01 9.86 9.03
N PRO A 159 9.39 10.42 7.86
CA PRO A 159 9.33 11.87 7.68
C PRO A 159 7.92 12.47 7.80
N ASP A 160 6.88 11.73 7.40
CA ASP A 160 5.48 12.13 7.52
C ASP A 160 4.96 12.15 8.97
N ARG A 161 5.81 11.86 9.96
CA ARG A 161 5.52 11.92 11.39
C ARG A 161 6.16 13.12 12.09
N VAL A 162 6.74 14.06 11.36
CA VAL A 162 7.35 15.27 11.94
C VAL A 162 6.62 16.51 11.43
N VAL A 163 6.21 17.40 12.34
CA VAL A 163 5.83 18.77 11.99
C VAL A 163 6.83 19.73 12.61
N VAL A 164 7.37 20.64 11.81
CA VAL A 164 8.04 21.85 12.30
C VAL A 164 6.95 22.90 12.47
N HIS A 165 6.44 23.03 13.69
CA HIS A 165 5.36 23.96 13.99
C HIS A 165 5.92 25.38 14.13
N CYS A 166 5.05 26.36 13.97
CA CYS A 166 5.37 27.78 14.04
C CYS A 166 6.61 28.16 13.20
N PHE A 167 6.69 27.67 11.96
CA PHE A 167 7.85 27.85 11.11
C PHE A 167 8.11 29.34 10.81
N THR A 168 9.28 29.83 11.24
CA THR A 168 9.78 31.18 10.94
C THR A 168 11.20 31.19 10.37
N GLY A 169 11.61 30.09 9.74
CA GLY A 169 12.98 29.86 9.27
C GLY A 169 13.28 30.41 7.87
N SER A 170 14.47 30.10 7.36
CA SER A 170 14.94 30.51 6.03
C SER A 170 14.42 29.60 4.91
N GLU A 171 14.54 30.04 3.65
CA GLU A 171 14.24 29.20 2.48
C GLU A 171 15.07 27.91 2.45
N ALA A 172 16.34 27.96 2.87
CA ALA A 172 17.21 26.80 2.94
C ALA A 172 16.67 25.76 3.92
N ALA A 173 16.31 26.20 5.14
CA ALA A 173 15.70 25.34 6.14
C ALA A 173 14.37 24.74 5.63
N LEU A 174 13.53 25.56 4.99
CA LEU A 174 12.27 25.10 4.41
C LEU A 174 12.47 24.01 3.36
N LYS A 175 13.39 24.22 2.42
CA LYS A 175 13.70 23.22 1.37
C LYS A 175 14.19 21.91 1.96
N THR A 176 15.03 21.96 3.00
CA THR A 176 15.49 20.77 3.72
C THR A 176 14.31 20.04 4.36
N TYR A 177 13.46 20.73 5.13
CA TYR A 177 12.33 20.10 5.84
C TYR A 177 11.28 19.53 4.87
N VAL A 178 10.93 20.29 3.83
CA VAL A 178 10.04 19.82 2.76
C VAL A 178 10.65 18.63 2.03
N GLY A 179 11.95 18.67 1.73
CA GLY A 179 12.70 17.61 1.06
C GLY A 179 12.73 16.30 1.83
N PHE A 180 12.83 16.35 3.15
CA PHE A 180 12.68 15.16 4.00
C PHE A 180 11.25 14.61 3.96
N GLY A 181 10.24 15.47 3.86
CA GLY A 181 8.83 15.08 3.89
C GLY A 181 8.09 15.56 5.14
N PHE A 182 8.67 16.48 5.92
CA PHE A 182 8.05 17.01 7.14
C PHE A 182 6.85 17.90 6.82
N TYR A 183 5.92 17.99 7.77
CA TYR A 183 4.88 19.00 7.74
C TYR A 183 5.43 20.35 8.24
N ILE A 184 4.88 21.44 7.72
CA ILE A 184 5.22 22.82 8.09
C ILE A 184 3.98 23.49 8.68
N GLY A 185 4.05 23.83 9.96
CA GLY A 185 3.01 24.58 10.67
C GLY A 185 3.20 26.08 10.51
N LEU A 186 2.15 26.79 10.10
CA LEU A 186 2.18 28.25 9.91
C LEU A 186 1.19 28.95 10.83
N THR A 187 1.65 30.07 11.40
CA THR A 187 0.86 30.90 12.33
C THR A 187 0.46 32.24 11.70
N GLY A 188 -0.25 33.09 12.47
CA GLY A 188 -0.50 34.49 12.12
C GLY A 188 0.75 35.32 11.81
N PHE A 189 1.95 34.81 12.12
CA PHE A 189 3.20 35.43 11.75
C PHE A 189 3.28 35.77 10.25
N ILE A 190 2.84 34.88 9.36
CA ILE A 190 2.87 35.13 7.89
C ILE A 190 1.99 36.32 7.46
N ALA A 191 0.94 36.61 8.23
CA ALA A 191 0.00 37.71 7.97
C ALA A 191 0.55 39.07 8.42
N MET A 192 1.59 39.10 9.27
CA MET A 192 2.19 40.35 9.74
C MET A 192 2.97 41.05 8.61
N ALA A 193 2.48 42.23 8.19
CA ALA A 193 3.01 42.99 7.05
C ALA A 193 4.54 43.29 7.09
N GLY A 194 5.15 43.36 8.27
CA GLY A 194 6.60 43.48 8.43
C GLY A 194 7.30 42.15 8.71
N ARG A 195 7.30 41.71 9.98
CA ARG A 195 8.07 40.54 10.46
C ARG A 195 7.87 39.26 9.64
N GLY A 196 6.67 38.98 9.14
CA GLY A 196 6.36 37.76 8.38
C GLY A 196 6.47 37.88 6.86
N ALA A 197 6.74 39.07 6.33
CA ALA A 197 6.72 39.31 4.88
C ALA A 197 7.67 38.39 4.11
N HIS A 198 8.82 38.06 4.69
CA HIS A 198 9.84 37.20 4.07
C HIS A 198 9.39 35.74 3.84
N LEU A 199 8.37 35.25 4.57
CA LEU A 199 7.86 33.89 4.39
C LEU A 199 6.81 33.79 3.29
N ARG A 200 6.13 34.88 2.93
CA ARG A 200 5.03 34.86 1.94
C ARG A 200 5.47 34.33 0.56
N PRO A 201 6.64 34.74 0.01
CA PRO A 201 7.14 34.16 -1.24
C PRO A 201 7.42 32.66 -1.15
N LEU A 202 7.77 32.17 0.05
CA LEU A 202 8.13 30.77 0.30
C LEU A 202 6.93 29.84 0.41
N LEU A 203 5.72 30.38 0.63
CA LEU A 203 4.50 29.58 0.79
C LEU A 203 4.20 28.69 -0.42
N ARG A 204 4.55 29.16 -1.64
CA ARG A 204 4.42 28.38 -2.88
C ARG A 204 5.37 27.18 -2.96
N SER A 205 6.45 27.21 -2.19
CA SER A 205 7.44 26.13 -2.12
C SER A 205 7.02 25.02 -1.17
N ILE A 206 5.95 25.22 -0.38
CA ILE A 206 5.41 24.21 0.53
C ILE A 206 4.38 23.37 -0.22
N PRO A 207 4.59 22.06 -0.42
CA PRO A 207 3.58 21.19 -1.01
C PRO A 207 2.31 21.21 -0.17
N SER A 208 1.15 21.33 -0.81
CA SER A 208 -0.15 21.41 -0.12
C SER A 208 -0.40 20.26 0.86
N LYS A 209 0.12 19.06 0.57
CA LYS A 209 0.06 17.87 1.44
C LYS A 209 0.94 17.91 2.70
N GLN A 210 1.83 18.89 2.83
CA GLN A 210 2.74 19.09 3.97
C GLN A 210 2.39 20.34 4.77
N LEU A 211 1.33 21.05 4.40
CA LEU A 211 0.95 22.31 5.02
C LEU A 211 0.01 22.10 6.22
N LEU A 212 0.30 22.71 7.36
CA LEU A 212 -0.58 22.78 8.52
C LEU A 212 -0.73 24.22 8.99
N VAL A 213 -1.82 24.51 9.71
CA VAL A 213 -2.12 25.84 10.26
C VAL A 213 -2.35 25.79 11.75
N GLU A 214 -1.88 26.83 12.44
CA GLU A 214 -2.07 26.99 13.88
C GLU A 214 -2.21 28.47 14.25
N THR A 215 -2.73 28.74 15.44
CA THR A 215 -2.77 30.11 15.97
C THR A 215 -1.62 30.42 16.91
N ASP A 216 -1.03 29.41 17.56
CA ASP A 216 -0.14 29.57 18.70
C ASP A 216 -0.69 30.58 19.73
N ALA A 217 -2.02 30.56 19.90
CA ALA A 217 -2.71 31.49 20.78
C ALA A 217 -2.27 31.26 22.24
N PRO A 218 -2.05 32.32 23.05
CA PRO A 218 -2.47 33.71 22.84
C PRO A 218 -1.47 34.64 22.13
N PHE A 219 -0.39 34.13 21.51
CA PHE A 219 0.75 34.95 21.12
C PHE A 219 0.71 35.45 19.67
N MET A 220 0.63 34.55 18.68
CA MET A 220 0.90 34.86 17.27
C MET A 220 -0.28 35.52 16.53
N HIS A 221 -0.81 36.62 17.07
CA HIS A 221 -1.91 37.36 16.45
C HIS A 221 -1.52 37.80 15.02
N PRO A 222 -2.38 37.67 14.01
CA PRO A 222 -2.11 38.04 12.60
C PRO A 222 -1.75 39.51 12.33
N SER A 223 -1.71 40.35 13.36
CA SER A 223 -1.46 41.79 13.27
C SER A 223 -0.27 42.15 14.15
N GLN A 224 0.43 43.22 13.81
CA GLN A 224 1.55 43.70 14.64
C GLN A 224 1.09 44.39 15.94
N LYS A 225 -0.22 44.52 16.17
CA LYS A 225 -0.77 45.12 17.38
C LYS A 225 -0.63 44.13 18.54
N ARG A 226 -0.41 44.64 19.76
CA ARG A 226 -0.41 43.84 20.99
C ARG A 226 -1.84 43.44 21.37
N VAL A 227 -2.44 42.57 20.57
CA VAL A 227 -3.77 41.99 20.78
C VAL A 227 -3.61 40.51 21.09
N ARG A 228 -4.41 39.99 22.02
CA ARG A 228 -4.44 38.56 22.37
C ARG A 228 -4.91 37.77 21.15
N CYS A 229 -4.12 36.80 20.70
CA CYS A 229 -4.53 35.85 19.66
C CYS A 229 -5.58 34.88 20.23
N GLU A 230 -6.58 34.52 19.44
CA GLU A 230 -7.60 33.53 19.74
C GLU A 230 -7.72 32.51 18.60
N PRO A 231 -8.29 31.31 18.83
CA PRO A 231 -8.41 30.29 17.80
C PRO A 231 -9.15 30.76 16.53
N SER A 232 -10.09 31.70 16.66
CA SER A 232 -10.80 32.29 15.51
C SER A 232 -9.90 33.11 14.59
N ASP A 233 -8.73 33.56 15.05
CA ASP A 233 -7.79 34.36 14.24
C ASP A 233 -7.07 33.50 13.18
N ILE A 234 -7.25 32.17 13.20
CA ILE A 234 -6.70 31.24 12.20
C ILE A 234 -7.17 31.56 10.78
N HIS A 235 -8.32 32.22 10.62
CA HIS A 235 -8.84 32.63 9.30
C HIS A 235 -7.89 33.57 8.56
N ALA A 236 -7.19 34.47 9.27
CA ALA A 236 -6.19 35.33 8.63
C ALA A 236 -4.97 34.54 8.13
N VAL A 237 -4.63 33.42 8.78
CA VAL A 237 -3.60 32.49 8.31
C VAL A 237 -4.05 31.82 7.01
N LEU A 238 -5.29 31.30 7.00
CA LEU A 238 -5.89 30.67 5.82
C LEU A 238 -5.94 31.63 4.62
N GLU A 239 -6.39 32.86 4.84
CA GLU A 239 -6.46 33.92 3.82
C GLU A 239 -5.08 34.26 3.26
N THR A 240 -4.08 34.44 4.13
CA THR A 240 -2.71 34.76 3.70
C THR A 240 -2.10 33.65 2.86
N ILE A 241 -2.35 32.38 3.22
CA ILE A 241 -1.88 31.23 2.43
C ILE A 241 -2.61 31.18 1.09
N ALA A 242 -3.94 31.32 1.09
CA ALA A 242 -4.77 31.28 -0.11
C ALA A 242 -4.33 32.33 -1.14
N GLU A 243 -4.11 33.57 -0.70
CA GLU A 243 -3.59 34.65 -1.54
C GLU A 243 -2.22 34.29 -2.13
N ALA A 244 -1.31 33.77 -1.31
CA ALA A 244 0.04 33.44 -1.76
C ALA A 244 0.05 32.31 -2.79
N VAL A 245 -0.77 31.27 -2.63
CA VAL A 245 -0.76 30.07 -3.50
C VAL A 245 -1.81 30.08 -4.61
N GLY A 246 -2.71 31.07 -4.64
CA GLY A 246 -3.69 31.25 -5.70
C GLY A 246 -4.91 30.31 -5.61
N VAL A 247 -5.37 30.02 -4.40
CA VAL A 247 -6.57 29.20 -4.13
C VAL A 247 -7.50 29.91 -3.14
N THR A 248 -8.68 29.37 -2.85
CA THR A 248 -9.59 29.98 -1.86
C THR A 248 -9.25 29.54 -0.43
N PRO A 249 -9.57 30.35 0.61
CA PRO A 249 -9.35 29.96 2.01
C PRO A 249 -10.02 28.64 2.39
N GLU A 250 -11.15 28.29 1.79
CA GLU A 250 -11.87 27.02 2.02
C GLU A 250 -11.05 25.82 1.53
N VAL A 251 -10.33 25.96 0.41
CA VAL A 251 -9.42 24.92 -0.09
C VAL A 251 -8.24 24.72 0.86
N VAL A 252 -7.67 25.82 1.37
CA VAL A 252 -6.60 25.76 2.39
C VAL A 252 -7.13 25.09 3.66
N ALA A 253 -8.31 25.48 4.14
CA ALA A 253 -8.93 24.91 5.33
C ALA A 253 -9.19 23.41 5.19
N ALA A 254 -9.77 22.97 4.06
CA ALA A 254 -10.03 21.56 3.80
C ALA A 254 -8.71 20.75 3.70
N THR A 255 -7.71 21.29 3.01
CA THR A 255 -6.41 20.63 2.82
C THR A 255 -5.66 20.47 4.15
N THR A 256 -5.54 21.56 4.91
CA THR A 256 -4.83 21.58 6.20
C THR A 256 -5.56 20.78 7.27
N THR A 257 -6.89 20.78 7.25
CA THR A 257 -7.71 19.88 8.08
C THR A 257 -7.41 18.42 7.78
N ALA A 258 -7.47 18.01 6.51
CA ALA A 258 -7.15 16.62 6.13
C ALA A 258 -5.69 16.24 6.45
N ASN A 259 -4.76 17.18 6.33
CA ASN A 259 -3.37 16.99 6.74
C ASN A 259 -3.27 16.78 8.27
N ALA A 260 -3.94 17.62 9.06
CA ALA A 260 -3.94 17.54 10.53
C ALA A 260 -4.59 16.24 11.03
N GLU A 261 -5.70 15.83 10.41
CA GLU A 261 -6.36 14.54 10.71
C GLU A 261 -5.43 13.37 10.44
N ARG A 262 -4.71 13.36 9.30
CA ARG A 262 -3.69 12.33 9.00
C ARG A 262 -2.52 12.38 9.96
N PHE A 263 -1.99 13.56 10.22
CA PHE A 263 -0.80 13.75 11.05
C PHE A 263 -1.05 13.29 12.49
N PHE A 264 -2.06 13.84 13.15
CA PHE A 264 -2.41 13.54 14.54
C PHE A 264 -3.31 12.32 14.70
N GLN A 265 -3.72 11.67 13.61
CA GLN A 265 -4.65 10.53 13.62
C GLN A 265 -6.01 10.88 14.27
N LEU A 266 -6.50 12.09 13.99
CA LEU A 266 -7.75 12.64 14.55
C LEU A 266 -8.93 12.23 13.66
N ALA A 267 -9.55 11.08 13.89
CA ALA A 267 -10.77 10.73 13.17
C ALA A 267 -11.96 11.62 13.63
N PRO A 268 -12.77 12.23 12.75
CA PRO A 268 -13.88 13.11 13.15
C PRO A 268 -14.98 12.36 13.91
N ALA A 269 -15.66 13.06 14.82
CA ALA A 269 -16.77 12.52 15.60
C ALA A 269 -18.11 12.58 14.82
N ALA A 270 -18.76 11.40 14.73
CA ALA A 270 -20.14 11.06 14.32
C ALA A 270 -20.42 10.75 12.82
N PRO A 271 -21.35 9.82 12.49
CA PRO A 271 -21.97 8.78 13.31
C PRO A 271 -21.18 7.47 13.24
N VAL A 272 -21.39 6.59 14.21
CA VAL A 272 -21.07 5.16 14.06
C VAL A 272 -21.89 4.67 12.88
N ALA A 273 -21.27 4.62 11.70
CA ALA A 273 -21.62 3.58 10.73
C ALA A 273 -21.44 2.27 11.49
N ALA A 274 -22.45 1.42 11.39
CA ALA A 274 -22.48 0.09 11.99
C ALA A 274 -21.08 -0.58 11.88
N PRO A 275 -20.67 -1.38 12.87
CA PRO A 275 -19.30 -1.88 12.96
C PRO A 275 -18.92 -2.64 11.69
N ASP A 276 -18.27 -1.95 10.75
CA ASP A 276 -17.79 -2.55 9.51
C ASP A 276 -16.39 -3.08 9.77
N ALA A 277 -16.29 -4.40 9.64
CA ALA A 277 -15.13 -5.29 9.63
C ALA A 277 -13.76 -4.67 9.96
N ALA A 278 -13.08 -5.28 10.95
CA ALA A 278 -11.68 -5.01 11.28
C ALA A 278 -10.83 -4.84 10.01
N SER A 279 -10.24 -3.66 9.83
CA SER A 279 -9.34 -3.37 8.71
C SER A 279 -8.15 -4.30 8.76
N VAL A 280 -7.80 -4.91 7.62
CA VAL A 280 -6.64 -5.81 7.53
C VAL A 280 -5.41 -5.00 7.11
N ALA A 281 -4.34 -5.09 7.91
CA ALA A 281 -3.05 -4.53 7.58
C ALA A 281 -2.08 -5.67 7.21
N ILE A 282 -1.40 -5.55 6.07
CA ILE A 282 -0.44 -6.55 5.58
C ILE A 282 0.93 -5.90 5.36
N ASP A 283 1.96 -6.56 5.88
CA ASP A 283 3.34 -6.18 5.61
C ASP A 283 3.80 -6.69 4.24
N GLY A 284 3.98 -5.76 3.30
CA GLY A 284 4.50 -6.00 1.96
C GLY A 284 5.99 -6.30 1.89
N SER A 285 6.69 -6.42 3.02
CA SER A 285 8.07 -6.93 3.10
C SER A 285 8.13 -8.45 3.29
N LEU A 286 7.03 -9.08 3.72
CA LEU A 286 6.97 -10.52 3.98
C LEU A 286 7.23 -11.35 2.70
N PHE A 287 7.81 -12.54 2.90
CA PHE A 287 8.17 -13.50 1.84
C PHE A 287 9.05 -12.86 0.75
N GLU A 288 8.78 -13.09 -0.53
CA GLU A 288 9.62 -12.62 -1.65
C GLU A 288 9.40 -11.15 -2.07
N GLY A 289 8.72 -10.38 -1.21
CA GLY A 289 8.40 -8.97 -1.39
C GLY A 289 7.04 -8.72 -2.07
N GLY A 290 6.40 -7.61 -1.70
CA GLY A 290 4.95 -7.38 -1.77
C GLY A 290 4.24 -7.34 -3.13
N GLY A 291 4.87 -7.75 -4.23
CA GLY A 291 4.21 -7.79 -5.54
C GLY A 291 3.05 -8.80 -5.60
N GLN A 292 3.28 -10.03 -5.16
CA GLN A 292 2.23 -11.06 -5.10
C GLN A 292 1.19 -10.75 -4.01
N ILE A 293 1.66 -10.24 -2.86
CA ILE A 293 0.79 -9.81 -1.76
C ILE A 293 -0.26 -8.83 -2.25
N LEU A 294 0.14 -7.78 -2.97
CA LEU A 294 -0.80 -6.78 -3.50
C LEU A 294 -1.81 -7.39 -4.49
N ARG A 295 -1.36 -8.32 -5.35
CA ARG A 295 -2.22 -8.97 -6.36
C ARG A 295 -3.29 -9.86 -5.74
N LEU A 296 -3.04 -10.44 -4.58
CA LEU A 296 -4.01 -11.27 -3.87
C LEU A 296 -4.85 -10.45 -2.89
N ALA A 297 -4.21 -9.60 -2.08
CA ALA A 297 -4.88 -8.88 -1.01
C ALA A 297 -5.91 -7.88 -1.53
N ALA A 298 -5.57 -7.08 -2.55
CA ALA A 298 -6.43 -6.02 -3.05
C ALA A 298 -7.76 -6.52 -3.65
N PRO A 299 -7.81 -7.52 -4.56
CA PRO A 299 -9.09 -8.04 -5.05
C PRO A 299 -9.88 -8.75 -3.96
N LEU A 300 -9.23 -9.48 -3.05
CA LEU A 300 -9.90 -10.14 -1.93
C LEU A 300 -10.51 -9.12 -0.96
N ALA A 301 -9.85 -7.99 -0.73
CA ALA A 301 -10.38 -6.90 0.07
C ALA A 301 -11.70 -6.37 -0.50
N VAL A 302 -11.77 -6.20 -1.83
CA VAL A 302 -13.01 -5.83 -2.50
C VAL A 302 -14.07 -6.93 -2.38
N LEU A 303 -13.72 -8.17 -2.70
CA LEU A 303 -14.67 -9.30 -2.69
C LEU A 303 -15.23 -9.60 -1.29
N CYS A 304 -14.40 -9.47 -0.26
CA CYS A 304 -14.79 -9.69 1.13
C CYS A 304 -15.35 -8.42 1.79
N ASN A 305 -15.35 -7.29 1.08
CA ASN A 305 -15.73 -5.97 1.60
C ASN A 305 -14.97 -5.59 2.89
N VAL A 306 -13.66 -5.84 2.92
CA VAL A 306 -12.76 -5.56 4.05
C VAL A 306 -11.79 -4.44 3.68
N PRO A 307 -11.69 -3.35 4.46
CA PRO A 307 -10.65 -2.34 4.27
C PRO A 307 -9.25 -2.93 4.40
N LEU A 308 -8.34 -2.55 3.50
CA LEU A 308 -6.98 -3.08 3.41
C LEU A 308 -5.94 -1.96 3.47
N THR A 309 -4.87 -2.17 4.23
CA THR A 309 -3.64 -1.39 4.11
C THR A 309 -2.47 -2.33 3.87
N VAL A 310 -1.67 -2.07 2.83
CA VAL A 310 -0.41 -2.77 2.58
C VAL A 310 0.73 -1.76 2.70
N HIS A 311 1.64 -1.95 3.66
CA HIS A 311 2.83 -1.11 3.86
C HIS A 311 4.12 -1.84 3.48
N SER A 312 5.26 -1.16 3.50
CA SER A 312 6.59 -1.75 3.19
C SER A 312 6.64 -2.46 1.83
N ILE A 313 5.86 -1.99 0.85
CA ILE A 313 5.71 -2.64 -0.45
C ILE A 313 7.07 -2.78 -1.12
N ARG A 314 7.48 -4.03 -1.39
CA ARG A 314 8.75 -4.35 -2.07
C ARG A 314 9.98 -3.76 -1.38
N HIS A 315 9.95 -3.62 -0.05
CA HIS A 315 11.04 -3.06 0.75
C HIS A 315 12.40 -3.71 0.43
N ASN A 316 12.44 -5.04 0.30
CA ASN A 316 13.65 -5.82 0.02
C ASN A 316 14.08 -5.84 -1.46
N ARG A 317 13.47 -5.03 -2.34
CA ARG A 317 13.81 -4.99 -3.78
C ARG A 317 14.63 -3.73 -4.10
N PRO A 318 15.52 -3.75 -5.11
CA PRO A 318 16.36 -2.60 -5.48
C PRO A 318 15.59 -1.30 -5.80
N LYS A 319 14.31 -1.43 -6.19
CA LYS A 319 13.39 -0.31 -6.40
C LYS A 319 12.14 -0.57 -5.54
N PRO A 320 12.11 -0.10 -4.29
CA PRO A 320 10.96 -0.27 -3.40
C PRO A 320 9.69 0.40 -3.93
N GLY A 321 8.56 0.02 -3.34
CA GLY A 321 7.24 0.53 -3.66
C GLY A 321 6.62 -0.04 -4.94
N LEU A 322 5.47 0.52 -5.31
CA LEU A 322 4.69 0.11 -6.48
C LEU A 322 5.49 0.26 -7.78
N ALA A 323 5.87 -0.87 -8.40
CA ALA A 323 6.26 -0.89 -9.82
C ALA A 323 5.06 -0.68 -10.75
N ARG A 324 5.32 -0.41 -12.04
CA ARG A 324 4.30 -0.10 -13.05
C ARG A 324 3.19 -1.14 -13.14
N GLN A 325 3.53 -2.44 -13.11
CA GLN A 325 2.53 -3.51 -13.15
C GLN A 325 1.62 -3.54 -11.91
N HIS A 326 2.14 -3.17 -10.73
CA HIS A 326 1.32 -3.10 -9.51
C HIS A 326 0.37 -1.91 -9.60
N LEU A 327 0.89 -0.73 -9.96
CA LEU A 327 0.07 0.47 -10.15
C LEU A 327 -1.03 0.22 -11.19
N ALA A 328 -0.68 -0.35 -12.34
CA ALA A 328 -1.64 -0.66 -13.39
C ALA A 328 -2.72 -1.66 -12.93
N GLY A 329 -2.34 -2.71 -12.21
CA GLY A 329 -3.28 -3.68 -11.66
C GLY A 329 -4.25 -3.04 -10.64
N LEU A 330 -3.73 -2.21 -9.74
CA LEU A 330 -4.55 -1.52 -8.73
C LEU A 330 -5.44 -0.42 -9.33
N GLU A 331 -4.97 0.30 -10.34
CA GLU A 331 -5.79 1.27 -11.10
C GLU A 331 -6.92 0.57 -11.88
N LEU A 332 -6.63 -0.59 -12.48
CA LEU A 332 -7.65 -1.41 -13.13
C LEU A 332 -8.65 -1.94 -12.10
N LEU A 333 -8.17 -2.43 -10.95
CA LEU A 333 -9.03 -2.85 -9.84
C LEU A 333 -9.92 -1.71 -9.35
N ARG A 334 -9.40 -0.47 -9.24
CA ARG A 334 -10.18 0.72 -8.93
C ARG A 334 -11.28 0.96 -9.97
N ALA A 335 -10.96 0.86 -11.25
CA ALA A 335 -11.91 1.04 -12.34
C ALA A 335 -13.01 -0.04 -12.33
N ILE A 336 -12.66 -1.27 -11.98
CA ILE A 336 -13.61 -2.38 -11.88
C ILE A 336 -14.53 -2.18 -10.66
N SER A 337 -13.96 -1.91 -9.47
CA SER A 337 -14.70 -1.98 -8.19
C SER A 337 -15.24 -0.66 -7.66
N ASN A 338 -14.80 0.49 -8.20
CA ASN A 338 -15.00 1.81 -7.60
C ASN A 338 -14.47 1.96 -6.15
N ALA A 339 -13.59 1.05 -5.70
CA ALA A 339 -12.93 1.17 -4.40
C ALA A 339 -12.11 2.47 -4.32
N SER A 340 -12.07 3.11 -3.14
CA SER A 340 -11.21 4.28 -2.92
C SER A 340 -9.81 3.83 -2.53
N PHE A 341 -8.80 4.50 -3.08
CA PHE A 341 -7.40 4.21 -2.81
C PHE A 341 -6.67 5.44 -2.27
N GLU A 342 -5.73 5.20 -1.35
CA GLU A 342 -4.70 6.14 -0.93
C GLU A 342 -3.32 5.53 -1.22
N GLY A 343 -2.35 6.37 -1.58
CA GLY A 343 -0.99 5.89 -1.91
C GLY A 343 -0.88 5.18 -3.26
N LEU A 344 -1.86 5.33 -4.15
CA LEU A 344 -1.86 4.72 -5.49
C LEU A 344 -0.98 5.53 -6.48
N ALA A 345 0.34 5.49 -6.27
CA ALA A 345 1.33 6.16 -7.10
C ALA A 345 2.58 5.28 -7.29
N LEU A 346 3.30 5.47 -8.39
CA LEU A 346 4.55 4.74 -8.65
C LEU A 346 5.54 4.96 -7.48
N LEU A 347 6.24 3.90 -7.09
CA LEU A 347 7.17 3.85 -5.96
C LEU A 347 6.53 4.09 -4.58
N SER A 348 5.20 4.20 -4.48
CA SER A 348 4.56 4.25 -3.18
C SER A 348 4.85 2.98 -2.39
N THR A 349 5.33 3.14 -1.16
CA THR A 349 5.65 2.05 -0.24
C THR A 349 4.47 1.64 0.62
N SER A 350 3.36 2.39 0.55
CA SER A 350 2.11 2.07 1.26
C SER A 350 0.90 2.35 0.38
N VAL A 351 -0.07 1.45 0.40
CA VAL A 351 -1.36 1.60 -0.28
C VAL A 351 -2.47 1.23 0.68
N SER A 352 -3.47 2.09 0.80
CA SER A 352 -4.71 1.77 1.49
C SER A 352 -5.86 1.70 0.48
N LEU A 353 -6.72 0.71 0.65
CA LEU A 353 -7.93 0.50 -0.14
C LEU A 353 -9.12 0.40 0.80
N ARG A 354 -10.20 1.12 0.47
CA ARG A 354 -11.52 0.90 1.07
C ARG A 354 -12.48 0.43 -0.02
N PRO A 355 -13.03 -0.79 0.10
CA PRO A 355 -14.06 -1.29 -0.80
C PRO A 355 -15.30 -0.38 -0.82
N ARG A 356 -16.08 -0.45 -1.89
CA ARG A 356 -17.44 0.09 -1.94
C ARG A 356 -18.42 -1.05 -2.14
N ALA A 357 -19.59 -0.95 -1.52
CA ALA A 357 -20.65 -1.97 -1.62
C ALA A 357 -21.33 -2.06 -3.00
N SER A 358 -20.88 -1.29 -3.99
CA SER A 358 -21.59 -1.18 -5.27
C SER A 358 -21.06 -2.21 -6.27
N PRO A 359 -21.93 -3.01 -6.90
CA PRO A 359 -21.50 -4.01 -7.88
C PRO A 359 -20.94 -3.35 -9.15
N VAL A 360 -20.02 -4.08 -9.79
CA VAL A 360 -19.42 -3.72 -11.08
C VAL A 360 -20.51 -3.75 -12.15
N GLN A 361 -20.73 -2.64 -12.86
CA GLN A 361 -21.71 -2.58 -13.96
C GLN A 361 -21.08 -2.66 -15.35
N ALA A 362 -19.79 -2.38 -15.47
CA ALA A 362 -19.10 -2.39 -16.76
C ALA A 362 -18.61 -3.80 -17.14
N THR A 363 -18.76 -4.15 -18.42
CA THR A 363 -18.38 -5.44 -19.01
C THR A 363 -17.21 -5.31 -19.99
N SER A 364 -16.58 -4.14 -20.07
CA SER A 364 -15.43 -3.89 -20.94
C SER A 364 -14.42 -2.99 -20.25
N PHE A 365 -13.17 -3.45 -20.19
CA PHE A 365 -12.07 -2.72 -19.59
C PHE A 365 -10.83 -2.78 -20.48
N THR A 366 -10.09 -1.68 -20.53
CA THR A 366 -8.81 -1.60 -21.23
C THR A 366 -7.74 -1.07 -20.28
N LYS A 367 -6.59 -1.75 -20.23
CA LYS A 367 -5.44 -1.28 -19.46
C LYS A 367 -4.13 -1.40 -20.24
N ASP A 368 -3.52 -0.23 -20.50
CA ASP A 368 -2.15 -0.13 -20.99
C ASP A 368 -1.20 0.08 -19.80
N LEU A 369 -0.18 -0.77 -19.70
CA LEU A 369 0.85 -0.73 -18.66
C LEU A 369 1.97 0.27 -18.98
N GLN A 370 1.97 0.87 -20.18
CA GLN A 370 2.95 1.84 -20.67
C GLN A 370 4.38 1.34 -20.51
N GLY A 371 4.63 0.13 -21.04
CA GLY A 371 5.93 -0.53 -21.06
C GLY A 371 5.83 -2.05 -20.96
N ALA A 372 6.95 -2.69 -20.62
CA ALA A 372 7.06 -4.14 -20.54
C ALA A 372 6.65 -4.75 -19.18
N GLY A 373 5.78 -4.09 -18.42
CA GLY A 373 5.18 -4.72 -17.24
C GLY A 373 4.36 -5.95 -17.65
N SER A 374 4.36 -7.00 -16.83
CA SER A 374 3.68 -8.25 -17.19
C SER A 374 2.16 -8.10 -17.13
N VAL A 375 1.48 -8.33 -18.26
CA VAL A 375 0.01 -8.34 -18.32
C VAL A 375 -0.59 -9.59 -17.67
N SER A 376 0.16 -10.71 -17.63
CA SER A 376 -0.28 -11.93 -16.97
C SER A 376 -0.43 -11.75 -15.46
N LEU A 377 0.46 -10.95 -14.85
CA LEU A 377 0.37 -10.58 -13.44
C LEU A 377 -0.78 -9.61 -13.16
N VAL A 378 -1.12 -8.73 -14.11
CA VAL A 378 -2.31 -7.87 -13.97
C VAL A 378 -3.57 -8.72 -14.03
N LEU A 379 -3.67 -9.65 -14.99
CA LEU A 379 -4.77 -10.61 -15.09
C LEU A 379 -4.94 -11.42 -13.80
N GLN A 380 -3.84 -11.96 -13.27
CA GLN A 380 -3.82 -12.70 -12.00
C GLN A 380 -4.56 -11.96 -10.88
N GLY A 381 -4.31 -10.65 -10.75
CA GLY A 381 -4.86 -9.84 -9.65
C GLY A 381 -6.31 -9.37 -9.86
N VAL A 382 -6.84 -9.37 -11.07
CA VAL A 382 -8.21 -8.89 -11.34
C VAL A 382 -9.19 -9.98 -11.71
N LEU A 383 -8.71 -11.17 -12.12
CA LEU A 383 -9.56 -12.26 -12.56
C LEU A 383 -10.58 -12.71 -11.49
N PRO A 384 -10.23 -12.92 -10.20
CA PRO A 384 -11.22 -13.31 -9.19
C PRO A 384 -12.36 -12.29 -9.05
N LEU A 385 -12.03 -11.00 -9.17
CA LEU A 385 -13.01 -9.91 -9.09
C LEU A 385 -13.94 -9.90 -10.30
N LEU A 386 -13.41 -10.13 -11.51
CA LEU A 386 -14.21 -10.15 -12.74
C LEU A 386 -15.10 -11.38 -12.84
N LEU A 387 -14.64 -12.54 -12.36
CA LEU A 387 -15.44 -13.77 -12.30
C LEU A 387 -16.68 -13.60 -11.40
N LEU A 388 -16.53 -12.92 -10.26
CA LEU A 388 -17.61 -12.70 -9.29
C LEU A 388 -18.31 -11.34 -9.47
N SER A 389 -18.13 -10.68 -10.63
CA SER A 389 -18.58 -9.30 -10.89
C SER A 389 -20.09 -9.10 -11.00
N ARG A 390 -20.91 -10.16 -10.88
CA ARG A 390 -22.38 -10.16 -11.10
C ARG A 390 -22.83 -9.62 -12.47
N ALA A 391 -21.91 -9.48 -13.42
CA ALA A 391 -22.26 -9.15 -14.79
C ALA A 391 -23.18 -10.23 -15.38
N SER A 392 -24.16 -9.81 -16.18
CA SER A 392 -25.06 -10.74 -16.90
C SER A 392 -24.45 -11.26 -18.20
N THR A 393 -23.34 -10.68 -18.65
CA THR A 393 -22.62 -11.04 -19.88
C THR A 393 -21.13 -11.19 -19.60
N PRO A 394 -20.39 -11.92 -20.46
CA PRO A 394 -18.94 -11.97 -20.37
C PRO A 394 -18.30 -10.58 -20.34
N THR A 395 -17.25 -10.45 -19.54
CA THR A 395 -16.42 -9.24 -19.48
C THR A 395 -15.26 -9.37 -20.47
N THR A 396 -15.08 -8.35 -21.30
CA THR A 396 -13.92 -8.22 -22.19
C THR A 396 -12.85 -7.37 -21.52
N LEU A 397 -11.68 -7.95 -21.26
CA LEU A 397 -10.52 -7.25 -20.72
C LEU A 397 -9.40 -7.16 -21.77
N THR A 398 -9.08 -5.95 -22.20
CA THR A 398 -7.95 -5.67 -23.11
C THR A 398 -6.74 -5.23 -22.30
N LEU A 399 -5.62 -5.96 -22.41
CA LEU A 399 -4.36 -5.63 -21.75
C LEU A 399 -3.26 -5.36 -22.78
N ILE A 400 -2.53 -4.26 -22.59
CA ILE A 400 -1.42 -3.85 -23.44
C ILE A 400 -0.15 -3.74 -22.58
N GLY A 401 0.88 -4.53 -22.89
CA GLY A 401 2.10 -4.61 -22.07
C GLY A 401 3.05 -5.75 -22.46
N GLY A 402 3.86 -6.25 -21.52
CA GLY A 402 4.71 -7.41 -21.74
C GLY A 402 3.92 -8.72 -21.57
N THR A 403 4.00 -9.63 -22.55
CA THR A 403 3.34 -10.95 -22.51
C THR A 403 4.32 -12.08 -22.22
N HIS A 404 5.61 -11.85 -22.49
CA HIS A 404 6.72 -12.76 -22.18
C HIS A 404 7.79 -11.97 -21.42
N VAL A 405 7.56 -11.81 -20.11
CA VAL A 405 8.43 -11.06 -19.21
C VAL A 405 9.16 -12.04 -18.30
N PRO A 406 10.50 -12.01 -18.20
CA PRO A 406 11.23 -12.87 -17.27
C PRO A 406 10.71 -12.74 -15.82
N PHE A 407 10.76 -13.83 -15.06
CA PHE A 407 10.23 -13.91 -13.69
C PHE A 407 8.72 -13.61 -13.60
N SER A 408 7.97 -13.90 -14.66
CA SER A 408 6.51 -13.84 -14.69
C SER A 408 5.99 -14.97 -15.59
N PRO A 409 4.82 -15.55 -15.30
CA PRO A 409 4.23 -16.52 -16.20
C PRO A 409 3.97 -15.88 -17.58
N PRO A 410 4.33 -16.54 -18.70
CA PRO A 410 3.95 -16.06 -20.02
C PRO A 410 2.42 -16.08 -20.17
N MET A 411 1.88 -15.42 -21.18
CA MET A 411 0.43 -15.50 -21.43
C MET A 411 -0.04 -16.91 -21.82
N ASP A 412 0.85 -17.74 -22.33
CA ASP A 412 0.58 -19.15 -22.68
C ASP A 412 0.22 -20.02 -21.47
N PHE A 413 0.76 -19.65 -20.31
CA PHE A 413 0.40 -20.28 -19.03
C PHE A 413 -1.09 -20.10 -18.71
N TRP A 414 -1.67 -18.95 -19.07
CA TRP A 414 -3.10 -18.72 -18.87
C TRP A 414 -3.96 -19.42 -19.92
N SER A 415 -3.45 -19.65 -21.12
CA SER A 415 -4.23 -20.31 -22.18
C SER A 415 -4.17 -21.84 -22.15
N SER A 416 -3.22 -22.44 -21.43
CA SER A 416 -3.04 -23.90 -21.39
C SER A 416 -2.66 -24.49 -20.03
N GLY A 417 -2.07 -23.72 -19.11
CA GLY A 417 -1.67 -24.25 -17.79
C GLY A 417 -2.80 -24.23 -16.77
N LEU A 418 -3.50 -23.10 -16.67
CA LEU A 418 -4.56 -22.87 -15.67
C LEU A 418 -5.98 -23.19 -16.16
N ASP A 419 -6.19 -23.26 -17.47
CA ASP A 419 -7.51 -23.41 -18.07
C ASP A 419 -8.22 -24.69 -17.59
N ARG A 420 -7.50 -25.81 -17.56
CA ARG A 420 -8.06 -27.12 -17.19
C ARG A 420 -8.43 -27.19 -15.70
N PRO A 421 -7.53 -26.88 -14.74
CA PRO A 421 -7.91 -26.87 -13.33
C PRO A 421 -9.06 -25.89 -13.04
N LEU A 422 -9.03 -24.68 -13.60
CA LEU A 422 -10.10 -23.69 -13.39
C LEU A 422 -11.43 -24.13 -14.01
N ALA A 423 -11.43 -24.81 -15.17
CA ALA A 423 -12.64 -25.36 -15.76
C ALA A 423 -13.33 -26.39 -14.84
N THR A 424 -12.56 -27.21 -14.10
CA THR A 424 -13.14 -28.14 -13.11
C THR A 424 -13.85 -27.42 -11.95
N MET A 425 -13.45 -26.18 -11.69
CA MET A 425 -14.07 -25.31 -10.70
C MET A 425 -15.25 -24.50 -11.26
N GLY A 426 -15.65 -24.74 -12.52
CA GLY A 426 -16.72 -24.02 -13.22
C GLY A 426 -16.32 -22.65 -13.76
N ILE A 427 -15.03 -22.35 -13.81
CA ILE A 427 -14.50 -21.07 -14.30
C ILE A 427 -14.16 -21.20 -15.79
N SER A 428 -14.60 -20.24 -16.60
CA SER A 428 -14.30 -20.19 -18.04
C SER A 428 -13.85 -18.79 -18.45
N TYR A 429 -12.73 -18.75 -19.18
CA TYR A 429 -12.21 -17.56 -19.82
C TYR A 429 -11.48 -17.95 -21.12
N GLU A 430 -11.37 -17.02 -22.05
CA GLU A 430 -10.66 -17.20 -23.32
C GLU A 430 -9.58 -16.13 -23.44
N VAL A 431 -8.34 -16.55 -23.75
CA VAL A 431 -7.20 -15.65 -23.96
C VAL A 431 -6.87 -15.58 -25.45
N ALA A 432 -7.07 -14.41 -26.04
CA ALA A 432 -6.64 -14.10 -27.40
C ALA A 432 -5.36 -13.24 -27.38
N LEU A 433 -4.20 -13.88 -27.56
CA LEU A 433 -2.91 -13.20 -27.74
C LEU A 433 -2.81 -12.64 -29.17
N LYS A 434 -3.08 -11.34 -29.34
CA LYS A 434 -3.05 -10.66 -30.65
C LYS A 434 -1.64 -10.25 -31.08
N ALA A 435 -0.77 -9.92 -30.12
CA ALA A 435 0.63 -9.59 -30.38
C ALA A 435 1.48 -9.94 -29.15
N CYS A 436 2.70 -10.45 -29.38
CA CYS A 436 3.63 -10.72 -28.29
C CYS A 436 4.36 -9.44 -27.86
N GLY A 437 4.47 -9.22 -26.55
CA GLY A 437 5.16 -8.09 -25.95
C GLY A 437 6.42 -8.52 -25.20
N PHE A 438 7.54 -7.90 -25.52
CA PHE A 438 8.86 -8.23 -24.96
C PHE A 438 9.53 -7.00 -24.34
N MET A 439 10.43 -7.25 -23.38
CA MET A 439 11.29 -6.20 -22.82
C MET A 439 12.17 -5.55 -23.89
N PRO A 440 12.47 -4.23 -23.79
CA PRO A 440 12.01 -3.27 -22.79
C PRO A 440 10.70 -2.56 -23.15
N LEU A 441 10.23 -2.68 -24.40
CA LEU A 441 9.15 -1.86 -24.95
C LEU A 441 7.74 -2.31 -24.50
N GLY A 442 7.53 -3.62 -24.26
CA GLY A 442 6.20 -4.17 -24.08
C GLY A 442 5.49 -4.25 -25.43
N ARG A 443 4.28 -3.68 -25.56
CA ARG A 443 3.44 -3.66 -26.79
C ARG A 443 2.80 -4.99 -27.19
N GLY A 444 2.83 -5.98 -26.32
CA GLY A 444 1.96 -7.12 -26.45
C GLY A 444 0.52 -6.68 -26.26
N HIS A 445 -0.39 -7.39 -26.92
CA HIS A 445 -1.80 -7.07 -26.96
C HIS A 445 -2.58 -8.35 -26.70
N VAL A 446 -3.31 -8.38 -25.60
CA VAL A 446 -4.09 -9.52 -25.14
C VAL A 446 -5.52 -9.08 -24.93
N ILE A 447 -6.46 -9.88 -25.43
CA ILE A 447 -7.88 -9.73 -25.13
C ILE A 447 -8.31 -10.97 -24.37
N VAL A 448 -8.92 -10.78 -23.20
CA VAL A 448 -9.45 -11.86 -22.37
C VAL A 448 -10.96 -11.73 -22.27
N SER A 449 -11.69 -12.76 -22.68
CA SER A 449 -13.13 -12.87 -22.46
C SER A 449 -13.37 -13.69 -21.21
N ILE A 450 -14.09 -13.15 -20.22
CA ILE A 450 -14.24 -13.76 -18.89
C ILE A 450 -15.74 -13.97 -18.64
N ALA A 451 -16.17 -15.23 -18.52
CA ALA A 451 -17.55 -15.53 -18.19
C ALA A 451 -17.79 -15.33 -16.67
N PRO A 452 -18.81 -14.57 -16.26
CA PRO A 452 -19.15 -14.44 -14.86
C PRO A 452 -19.65 -15.78 -14.30
N VAL A 453 -19.33 -16.06 -13.04
CA VAL A 453 -19.76 -17.26 -12.34
C VAL A 453 -20.63 -16.89 -11.14
N SER A 454 -21.72 -17.61 -10.93
CA SER A 454 -22.54 -17.50 -9.72
C SER A 454 -21.87 -18.18 -8.53
N THR A 455 -21.19 -19.29 -8.78
CA THR A 455 -20.51 -20.10 -7.76
C THR A 455 -19.22 -20.69 -8.30
N ILE A 456 -18.19 -20.74 -7.46
CA ILE A 456 -16.96 -21.49 -7.74
C ILE A 456 -17.09 -22.89 -7.12
N GLN A 457 -16.88 -23.93 -7.93
CA GLN A 457 -16.93 -25.32 -7.48
C GLN A 457 -15.65 -25.71 -6.74
N PRO A 458 -15.72 -26.60 -5.73
CA PRO A 458 -14.53 -27.02 -4.99
C PRO A 458 -13.55 -27.80 -5.88
N LEU A 459 -12.25 -27.55 -5.67
CA LEU A 459 -11.19 -28.27 -6.38
C LEU A 459 -10.81 -29.54 -5.62
N GLN A 460 -10.80 -30.68 -6.30
CA GLN A 460 -10.32 -31.95 -5.76
C GLN A 460 -9.23 -32.50 -6.66
N LEU A 461 -7.99 -32.19 -6.32
CA LEU A 461 -6.83 -32.56 -7.11
C LEU A 461 -5.70 -33.09 -6.21
N THR A 462 -5.93 -34.31 -5.71
CA THR A 462 -5.04 -35.00 -4.76
C THR A 462 -4.49 -36.31 -5.30
N THR A 463 -4.95 -36.82 -6.45
CA THR A 463 -4.50 -38.11 -6.98
C THR A 463 -3.27 -37.92 -7.87
N LYS A 464 -2.10 -38.41 -7.43
CA LYS A 464 -0.87 -38.39 -8.23
C LYS A 464 -1.06 -39.22 -9.51
N SER A 465 -0.54 -38.70 -10.61
CA SER A 465 -0.54 -39.33 -11.93
C SER A 465 0.65 -38.84 -12.73
N ARG A 466 1.27 -39.78 -13.46
CA ARG A 466 2.34 -39.55 -14.44
C ARG A 466 2.01 -40.19 -15.80
N ALA A 467 0.77 -40.68 -15.96
CA ALA A 467 0.30 -41.21 -17.24
C ALA A 467 -0.15 -40.04 -18.12
N ILE A 468 0.73 -39.59 -19.03
CA ILE A 468 0.54 -38.41 -19.85
C ILE A 468 -0.60 -38.64 -20.85
N THR A 469 -1.57 -37.73 -20.84
CA THR A 469 -2.72 -37.76 -21.76
C THR A 469 -2.60 -36.72 -22.85
N ARG A 470 -1.87 -35.62 -22.62
CA ARG A 470 -1.69 -34.55 -23.58
C ARG A 470 -0.40 -33.78 -23.33
N VAL A 471 0.26 -33.38 -24.40
CA VAL A 471 1.42 -32.48 -24.35
C VAL A 471 1.21 -31.37 -25.37
N GLN A 472 1.27 -30.13 -24.89
CA GLN A 472 1.14 -28.95 -25.72
C GLN A 472 2.37 -28.06 -25.60
N SER A 473 2.75 -27.39 -26.67
CA SER A 473 3.81 -26.38 -26.61
C SER A 473 3.51 -25.16 -27.47
N HIS A 474 4.04 -24.02 -27.05
CA HIS A 474 4.10 -22.83 -27.89
C HIS A 474 5.53 -22.31 -27.95
N VAL A 475 6.07 -22.27 -29.17
CA VAL A 475 7.40 -21.72 -29.46
C VAL A 475 7.25 -20.34 -30.09
N VAL A 476 7.79 -19.32 -29.44
CA VAL A 476 7.84 -17.96 -29.96
C VAL A 476 9.28 -17.57 -30.26
N VAL A 477 9.62 -17.43 -31.53
CA VAL A 477 10.94 -16.95 -31.97
C VAL A 477 10.83 -15.48 -32.35
N TYR A 478 11.65 -14.65 -31.75
CA TYR A 478 11.55 -13.20 -31.91
C TYR A 478 12.90 -12.51 -32.05
N ALA A 479 12.88 -11.19 -32.31
CA ALA A 479 14.04 -10.35 -32.60
C ALA A 479 14.65 -10.57 -34.00
N ALA A 480 15.83 -10.00 -34.25
CA ALA A 480 16.49 -10.06 -35.55
C ALA A 480 16.92 -11.50 -35.89
N GLY A 481 16.58 -11.98 -37.09
CA GLY A 481 16.88 -13.34 -37.52
C GLY A 481 15.87 -14.40 -37.06
N ALA A 482 14.75 -14.00 -36.46
CA ALA A 482 13.65 -14.91 -36.13
C ALA A 482 13.10 -15.59 -37.39
N SER A 483 12.95 -16.92 -37.36
CA SER A 483 12.50 -17.70 -38.52
C SER A 483 11.70 -18.94 -38.11
N THR A 484 10.87 -19.43 -39.02
CA THR A 484 10.11 -20.66 -38.85
C THR A 484 11.00 -21.91 -38.80
N ALA A 485 12.21 -21.84 -39.36
CA ALA A 485 13.19 -22.92 -39.26
C ALA A 485 13.65 -23.17 -37.81
N ILE A 486 13.81 -22.09 -37.02
CA ILE A 486 14.16 -22.21 -35.59
C ILE A 486 12.99 -22.83 -34.81
N VAL A 487 11.74 -22.44 -35.13
CA VAL A 487 10.53 -23.06 -34.56
C VAL A 487 10.50 -24.56 -34.84
N ALA A 488 10.71 -24.97 -36.10
CA ALA A 488 10.71 -26.37 -36.50
C ALA A 488 11.82 -27.17 -35.80
N ALA A 489 13.03 -26.62 -35.72
CA ALA A 489 14.14 -27.23 -35.00
C ALA A 489 13.84 -27.39 -33.50
N CYS A 490 13.22 -26.38 -32.90
CA CYS A 490 12.80 -26.43 -31.50
C CYS A 490 11.75 -27.50 -31.25
N ASN A 491 10.71 -27.59 -32.09
CA ASN A 491 9.68 -28.61 -31.96
C ASN A 491 10.23 -30.03 -32.07
N HIS A 492 11.12 -30.27 -33.03
CA HIS A 492 11.74 -31.59 -33.21
C HIS A 492 12.57 -31.96 -31.98
N GLN A 493 13.51 -31.10 -31.57
CA GLN A 493 14.39 -31.39 -30.43
C GLN A 493 13.63 -31.46 -29.11
N LEU A 494 12.55 -30.68 -28.95
CA LEU A 494 11.71 -30.69 -27.76
C LEU A 494 10.99 -32.03 -27.60
N ASN A 495 10.46 -32.61 -28.68
CA ASN A 495 9.80 -33.91 -28.64
C ASN A 495 10.76 -35.01 -28.12
N ASP A 496 11.98 -35.03 -28.64
CA ASP A 496 13.01 -35.97 -28.22
C ASP A 496 13.41 -35.76 -26.75
N ALA A 497 13.61 -34.50 -26.35
CA ALA A 497 13.98 -34.15 -24.98
C ALA A 497 12.89 -34.47 -23.96
N LEU A 498 11.62 -34.20 -24.27
CA LEU A 498 10.48 -34.56 -23.42
C LEU A 498 10.36 -36.08 -23.27
N THR A 499 10.52 -36.82 -24.38
CA THR A 499 10.50 -38.28 -24.36
C THR A 499 11.63 -38.84 -23.49
N ALA A 500 12.83 -38.27 -23.60
CA ALA A 500 13.97 -38.67 -22.78
C ALA A 500 13.78 -38.33 -21.29
N ALA A 501 13.18 -37.18 -20.98
CA ALA A 501 13.02 -36.72 -19.61
C ALA A 501 11.84 -37.37 -18.87
N LEU A 502 10.74 -37.65 -19.56
CA LEU A 502 9.46 -38.02 -18.95
C LEU A 502 8.95 -39.41 -19.35
N GLY A 503 9.63 -40.06 -20.30
CA GLY A 503 9.22 -41.34 -20.87
C GLY A 503 8.28 -41.17 -22.06
N SER A 504 7.43 -42.17 -22.30
CA SER A 504 6.52 -42.14 -23.46
C SER A 504 5.51 -40.99 -23.35
N ILE A 505 5.48 -40.15 -24.39
CA ILE A 505 4.54 -39.04 -24.53
C ILE A 505 3.60 -39.27 -25.73
N PRO A 506 2.36 -38.77 -25.70
CA PRO A 506 1.52 -38.66 -26.90
C PRO A 506 2.11 -37.66 -27.89
N ALA A 507 1.50 -37.57 -29.08
CA ALA A 507 1.92 -36.60 -30.09
C ALA A 507 1.93 -35.16 -29.53
N LEU A 508 3.06 -34.47 -29.72
CA LEU A 508 3.25 -33.09 -29.28
C LEU A 508 2.37 -32.13 -30.09
N GLU A 509 1.40 -31.50 -29.43
CA GLU A 509 0.57 -30.44 -30.01
C GLU A 509 1.30 -29.09 -29.95
N SER A 510 2.18 -28.84 -30.92
CA SER A 510 2.96 -27.60 -30.94
C SER A 510 2.37 -26.50 -31.83
N ARG A 511 2.44 -25.26 -31.33
CA ARG A 511 2.21 -24.03 -32.09
C ARG A 511 3.51 -23.23 -32.20
N GLY A 512 3.64 -22.48 -33.29
CA GLY A 512 4.82 -21.66 -33.57
C GLY A 512 4.46 -20.23 -33.95
N THR A 513 5.11 -19.26 -33.33
CA THR A 513 4.98 -17.83 -33.65
C THR A 513 6.34 -17.24 -33.97
N VAL A 514 6.43 -16.45 -35.04
CA VAL A 514 7.64 -15.71 -35.42
C VAL A 514 7.35 -14.22 -35.38
N GLN A 515 8.12 -13.47 -34.59
CA GLN A 515 7.98 -12.02 -34.46
C GLN A 515 9.31 -11.31 -34.62
N ALA A 516 9.66 -10.96 -35.87
CA ALA A 516 10.89 -10.24 -36.17
C ALA A 516 10.76 -8.73 -35.90
N PHE A 517 11.76 -8.14 -35.26
CA PHE A 517 11.91 -6.70 -35.11
C PHE A 517 13.39 -6.32 -34.95
N LYS A 518 13.74 -5.06 -35.23
CA LYS A 518 15.10 -4.56 -35.04
C LYS A 518 15.44 -4.54 -33.54
N ALA A 519 16.38 -5.38 -33.14
CA ALA A 519 16.93 -5.44 -31.79
C ALA A 519 18.43 -5.75 -31.85
N LYS A 520 19.17 -5.42 -30.79
CA LYS A 520 20.56 -5.86 -30.65
C LYS A 520 20.60 -7.36 -30.31
N GLY A 521 21.47 -8.11 -30.99
CA GLY A 521 21.63 -9.55 -30.83
C GLY A 521 20.87 -10.37 -31.87
N GLY A 522 21.06 -11.70 -31.82
CA GLY A 522 20.39 -12.66 -32.70
C GLY A 522 18.97 -13.02 -32.24
N PRO A 523 18.36 -14.06 -32.85
CA PRO A 523 17.03 -14.50 -32.50
C PRO A 523 16.96 -14.96 -31.04
N LYS A 524 15.80 -14.75 -30.43
CA LYS A 524 15.47 -15.17 -29.07
C LYS A 524 14.29 -16.12 -29.10
N ILE A 525 14.24 -17.03 -28.14
CA ILE A 525 13.19 -18.04 -28.02
C ILE A 525 12.48 -17.86 -26.68
N ALA A 526 11.15 -17.80 -26.73
CA ALA A 526 10.30 -18.12 -25.60
C ALA A 526 9.60 -19.44 -25.89
N LEU A 527 9.63 -20.36 -24.93
CA LEU A 527 9.05 -21.69 -25.06
C LEU A 527 8.18 -21.95 -23.84
N HIS A 528 6.94 -22.34 -24.06
CA HIS A 528 6.03 -22.81 -23.01
C HIS A 528 5.59 -24.22 -23.34
N VAL A 529 5.58 -25.10 -22.34
CA VAL A 529 5.12 -26.48 -22.44
C VAL A 529 4.13 -26.77 -21.32
N THR A 530 3.04 -27.44 -21.66
CA THR A 530 2.01 -27.92 -20.74
C THR A 530 1.85 -29.42 -20.91
N ILE A 531 1.85 -30.13 -19.79
CA ILE A 531 1.65 -31.59 -19.73
C ILE A 531 0.43 -31.87 -18.89
N GLU A 532 -0.58 -32.49 -19.51
CA GLU A 532 -1.73 -33.04 -18.81
C GLU A 532 -1.54 -34.54 -18.62
N THR A 533 -1.93 -35.05 -17.46
CA THR A 533 -1.93 -36.48 -17.19
C THR A 533 -3.32 -36.96 -16.77
N THR A 534 -3.49 -38.27 -16.61
CA THR A 534 -4.71 -38.81 -16.00
C THR A 534 -5.00 -38.17 -14.64
N HIS A 535 -6.25 -38.24 -14.19
CA HIS A 535 -6.71 -37.61 -12.94
C HIS A 535 -6.59 -36.07 -12.88
N GLY A 536 -6.33 -35.41 -14.01
CA GLY A 536 -6.41 -33.95 -14.12
C GLY A 536 -5.17 -33.19 -13.65
N ASN A 537 -4.04 -33.87 -13.43
CA ASN A 537 -2.79 -33.22 -13.06
C ASN A 537 -2.20 -32.46 -14.25
N VAL A 538 -1.62 -31.29 -13.97
CA VAL A 538 -1.07 -30.40 -14.99
C VAL A 538 0.30 -29.89 -14.56
N PHE A 539 1.30 -29.97 -15.45
CA PHE A 539 2.64 -29.43 -15.22
C PHE A 539 3.04 -28.50 -16.34
N THR A 540 3.65 -27.37 -15.99
CA THR A 540 4.14 -26.40 -16.95
C THR A 540 5.64 -26.16 -16.82
N GLY A 541 6.27 -25.78 -17.94
CA GLY A 541 7.63 -25.29 -17.98
C GLY A 541 7.76 -24.18 -19.02
N SER A 542 8.49 -23.12 -18.68
CA SER A 542 8.58 -21.90 -19.48
C SER A 542 10.00 -21.32 -19.50
N CYS A 543 10.53 -21.08 -20.69
CA CYS A 543 11.71 -20.22 -20.85
C CYS A 543 11.34 -18.92 -21.56
N ILE A 544 12.04 -17.84 -21.23
CA ILE A 544 11.88 -16.54 -21.90
C ILE A 544 13.27 -16.01 -22.22
N ALA A 545 13.47 -15.55 -23.45
CA ALA A 545 14.70 -14.93 -23.94
C ALA A 545 15.92 -15.87 -24.08
N ALA A 546 15.68 -17.17 -24.26
CA ALA A 546 16.73 -18.14 -24.59
C ALA A 546 17.41 -17.78 -25.91
N THR A 547 18.71 -18.07 -26.02
CA THR A 547 19.54 -17.70 -27.18
C THR A 547 19.80 -18.83 -28.15
N SER A 548 19.47 -20.06 -27.75
CA SER A 548 19.55 -21.24 -28.59
C SER A 548 18.37 -22.16 -28.30
N VAL A 549 18.07 -23.05 -29.25
CA VAL A 549 17.05 -24.09 -29.07
C VAL A 549 17.41 -24.99 -27.88
N ALA A 550 18.68 -25.41 -27.79
CA ALA A 550 19.16 -26.25 -26.70
C ALA A 550 18.91 -25.60 -25.33
N SER A 551 19.31 -24.33 -25.14
CA SER A 551 19.11 -23.68 -23.83
C SER A 551 17.63 -23.47 -23.51
N ALA A 552 16.79 -23.19 -24.52
CA ALA A 552 15.35 -23.07 -24.34
C ALA A 552 14.73 -24.38 -23.82
N ILE A 553 15.14 -25.51 -24.40
CA ILE A 553 14.67 -26.84 -24.02
C ILE A 553 15.21 -27.21 -22.65
N ASP A 554 16.50 -27.00 -22.38
CA ASP A 554 17.12 -27.32 -21.09
C ASP A 554 16.41 -26.59 -19.94
N ASP A 555 16.13 -25.29 -20.10
CA ASP A 555 15.41 -24.47 -19.11
C ASP A 555 14.00 -25.02 -18.84
N VAL A 556 13.25 -25.35 -19.91
CA VAL A 556 11.88 -25.89 -19.80
C VAL A 556 11.85 -27.28 -19.18
N ILE A 557 12.76 -28.17 -19.57
CA ILE A 557 12.87 -29.50 -18.98
C ILE A 557 13.24 -29.39 -17.51
N ALA A 558 14.20 -28.54 -17.16
CA ALA A 558 14.59 -28.32 -15.76
C ALA A 558 13.40 -27.82 -14.91
N GLU A 559 12.56 -26.93 -15.45
CA GLU A 559 11.36 -26.45 -14.77
C GLU A 559 10.28 -27.53 -14.63
N LEU A 560 9.97 -28.25 -15.71
CA LEU A 560 9.01 -29.36 -15.67
C LEU A 560 9.40 -30.41 -14.65
N ARG A 561 10.69 -30.78 -14.59
CA ARG A 561 11.19 -31.81 -13.66
C ARG A 561 10.99 -31.44 -12.20
N ARG A 562 11.02 -30.16 -11.82
CA ARG A 562 10.74 -29.74 -10.42
C ARG A 562 9.36 -30.17 -9.97
N GLY A 563 8.35 -30.02 -10.83
CA GLY A 563 6.99 -30.51 -10.55
C GLY A 563 6.85 -32.02 -10.77
N TRP A 564 7.39 -32.53 -11.87
CA TRP A 564 7.25 -33.91 -12.30
C TRP A 564 7.88 -34.92 -11.33
N ASP A 565 9.09 -34.63 -10.85
CA ASP A 565 9.83 -35.51 -9.94
C ASP A 565 9.29 -35.46 -8.50
N SER A 566 8.40 -34.51 -8.19
CA SER A 566 7.66 -34.47 -6.93
C SER A 566 6.49 -35.46 -6.92
N ASP A 567 5.75 -35.56 -5.81
CA ASP A 567 4.47 -36.28 -5.76
C ASP A 567 3.25 -35.39 -6.09
N ALA A 568 3.49 -34.13 -6.47
CA ALA A 568 2.44 -33.16 -6.71
C ALA A 568 1.53 -33.50 -7.89
N CYS A 569 0.33 -32.91 -7.87
CA CYS A 569 -0.62 -32.92 -8.98
C CYS A 569 -0.44 -31.70 -9.90
N VAL A 570 0.18 -30.63 -9.41
CA VAL A 570 0.49 -29.43 -10.20
C VAL A 570 1.87 -28.88 -9.83
N ASP A 571 2.45 -28.07 -10.71
CA ASP A 571 3.66 -27.30 -10.38
C ASP A 571 3.37 -26.14 -9.39
N GLU A 572 4.44 -25.52 -8.87
CA GLU A 572 4.33 -24.48 -7.85
C GLU A 572 3.60 -23.21 -8.34
N HIS A 573 3.70 -22.89 -9.63
CA HIS A 573 3.10 -21.69 -10.22
C HIS A 573 1.61 -21.89 -10.51
N ILE A 574 1.20 -23.10 -10.92
CA ILE A 574 -0.23 -23.45 -10.97
C ILE A 574 -0.80 -23.45 -9.55
N ALA A 575 -0.09 -24.07 -8.60
CA ALA A 575 -0.54 -24.15 -7.21
C ALA A 575 -0.84 -22.77 -6.62
N ASP A 576 0.11 -21.82 -6.69
CA ASP A 576 -0.06 -20.48 -6.10
C ASP A 576 -1.26 -19.71 -6.70
N ASN A 577 -1.63 -19.98 -7.95
CA ASN A 577 -2.75 -19.36 -8.64
C ASN A 577 -4.10 -20.00 -8.27
N LEU A 578 -4.12 -21.30 -7.93
CA LEU A 578 -5.36 -22.02 -7.61
C LEU A 578 -5.86 -21.77 -6.18
N LEU A 579 -4.97 -21.46 -5.23
CA LEU A 579 -5.32 -21.31 -3.81
C LEU A 579 -6.40 -20.27 -3.56
N VAL A 580 -6.40 -19.16 -4.31
CA VAL A 580 -7.42 -18.10 -4.15
C VAL A 580 -8.82 -18.62 -4.52
N TYR A 581 -8.92 -19.43 -5.57
CA TYR A 581 -10.19 -20.00 -6.01
C TYR A 581 -10.65 -21.11 -5.07
N MET A 582 -9.73 -21.89 -4.49
CA MET A 582 -10.05 -22.88 -3.46
C MET A 582 -10.70 -22.22 -2.24
N ALA A 583 -10.15 -21.09 -1.78
CA ALA A 583 -10.74 -20.34 -0.67
C ALA A 583 -12.08 -19.69 -1.01
N LEU A 584 -12.28 -19.27 -2.27
CA LEU A 584 -13.53 -18.67 -2.75
C LEU A 584 -14.58 -19.71 -3.20
N ALA A 585 -14.27 -21.00 -3.16
CA ALA A 585 -15.20 -22.07 -3.53
C ALA A 585 -16.36 -22.22 -2.52
N THR A 586 -17.45 -22.81 -2.98
CA THR A 586 -18.66 -23.08 -2.17
C THR A 586 -18.53 -24.27 -1.21
N GLY A 587 -17.39 -24.97 -1.22
CA GLY A 587 -17.16 -26.13 -0.37
C GLY A 587 -15.69 -26.55 -0.32
N ALA A 588 -15.43 -27.66 0.37
CA ALA A 588 -14.08 -28.09 0.72
C ALA A 588 -13.24 -28.41 -0.52
N SER A 589 -12.07 -27.79 -0.62
CA SER A 589 -11.10 -28.00 -1.68
C SER A 589 -9.83 -28.64 -1.12
N ALA A 590 -9.18 -29.48 -1.91
CA ALA A 590 -7.89 -30.10 -1.59
C ALA A 590 -7.00 -30.17 -2.84
N LEU A 591 -5.74 -29.76 -2.69
CA LEU A 591 -4.74 -29.73 -3.76
C LEU A 591 -3.42 -30.31 -3.27
N ARG A 592 -2.88 -31.29 -3.98
CA ARG A 592 -1.54 -31.83 -3.72
C ARG A 592 -0.49 -31.03 -4.48
N VAL A 593 0.36 -30.31 -3.74
CA VAL A 593 1.39 -29.39 -4.26
C VAL A 593 2.80 -29.88 -3.90
N PRO A 594 3.87 -29.38 -4.54
CA PRO A 594 5.24 -29.76 -4.20
C PRO A 594 5.56 -29.43 -2.72
N SER A 595 6.35 -30.31 -2.10
CA SER A 595 6.85 -30.12 -0.73
C SER A 595 7.97 -29.07 -0.67
N THR A 596 8.84 -29.08 -1.68
CA THR A 596 9.92 -28.12 -1.90
C THR A 596 9.62 -27.32 -3.16
N THR A 597 9.75 -26.01 -3.08
CA THR A 597 9.47 -25.05 -4.15
C THR A 597 10.69 -24.19 -4.43
N SER A 598 10.79 -23.61 -5.63
CA SER A 598 11.85 -22.65 -5.96
C SER A 598 11.60 -21.27 -5.37
N SER A 599 10.36 -21.02 -4.91
CA SER A 599 9.91 -19.76 -4.33
C SER A 599 9.04 -19.94 -3.07
N GLN A 600 8.78 -18.86 -2.33
CA GLN A 600 7.82 -18.81 -1.22
C GLN A 600 6.41 -18.35 -1.66
N HIS A 601 6.07 -18.47 -2.94
CA HIS A 601 4.81 -17.93 -3.47
C HIS A 601 3.56 -18.66 -2.93
N ILE A 602 3.63 -19.97 -2.69
CA ILE A 602 2.53 -20.74 -2.09
C ILE A 602 2.27 -20.23 -0.67
N GLU A 603 3.31 -20.04 0.12
CA GLU A 603 3.29 -19.60 1.52
C GLU A 603 2.74 -18.17 1.62
N ALA A 604 3.20 -17.28 0.75
CA ALA A 604 2.69 -15.93 0.65
C ALA A 604 1.19 -15.92 0.29
N ALA A 605 0.77 -16.77 -0.66
CA ALA A 605 -0.62 -16.90 -1.03
C ALA A 605 -1.48 -17.40 0.13
N LEU A 606 -1.08 -18.47 0.80
CA LEU A 606 -1.79 -19.01 1.98
C LEU A 606 -1.95 -17.95 3.08
N HIS A 607 -0.87 -17.25 3.41
CA HIS A 607 -0.88 -16.20 4.42
C HIS A 607 -1.87 -15.08 4.09
N VAL A 608 -1.79 -14.53 2.86
CA VAL A 608 -2.64 -13.42 2.43
C VAL A 608 -4.09 -13.84 2.28
N ILE A 609 -4.35 -15.00 1.66
CA ILE A 609 -5.72 -15.48 1.45
C ILE A 609 -6.40 -15.73 2.80
N GLN A 610 -5.71 -16.38 3.75
CA GLN A 610 -6.25 -16.60 5.09
C GLN A 610 -6.50 -15.28 5.83
N ALA A 611 -5.57 -14.32 5.77
CA ALA A 611 -5.75 -13.01 6.40
C ALA A 611 -6.95 -12.23 5.85
N MET A 612 -7.21 -12.34 4.54
CA MET A 612 -8.30 -11.60 3.88
C MET A 612 -9.66 -12.28 3.97
N THR A 613 -9.70 -13.61 3.88
CA THR A 613 -10.96 -14.38 3.80
C THR A 613 -11.38 -14.99 5.13
N GLY A 614 -10.44 -15.13 6.08
CA GLY A 614 -10.62 -15.89 7.31
C GLY A 614 -10.75 -17.40 7.10
N VAL A 615 -10.57 -17.90 5.87
CA VAL A 615 -10.63 -19.35 5.57
C VAL A 615 -9.33 -20.00 6.04
N PRO A 616 -9.39 -20.97 6.96
CA PRO A 616 -8.19 -21.67 7.41
C PRO A 616 -7.70 -22.64 6.34
N PHE A 617 -6.38 -22.74 6.18
CA PHE A 617 -5.74 -23.79 5.41
C PHE A 617 -5.09 -24.83 6.32
N THR A 618 -5.24 -26.10 5.95
CA THR A 618 -4.51 -27.22 6.56
C THR A 618 -3.49 -27.75 5.58
N ILE A 619 -2.25 -27.93 6.03
CA ILE A 619 -1.15 -28.46 5.23
C ILE A 619 -0.72 -29.79 5.84
N THR A 620 -0.86 -30.87 5.07
CA THR A 620 -0.48 -32.22 5.51
C THR A 620 0.64 -32.75 4.62
N PRO A 621 1.84 -33.07 5.14
CA PRO A 621 2.89 -33.73 4.38
C PRO A 621 2.40 -35.06 3.80
N ASP A 622 2.79 -35.37 2.57
CA ASP A 622 2.39 -36.60 1.88
C ASP A 622 3.44 -36.99 0.83
N GLY A 623 4.32 -37.94 1.16
CA GLY A 623 5.46 -38.30 0.33
C GLY A 623 6.38 -37.11 0.03
N ASN A 624 6.77 -36.95 -1.24
CA ASN A 624 7.54 -35.80 -1.72
C ASN A 624 6.64 -34.59 -2.07
N SER A 625 5.46 -34.52 -1.49
CA SER A 625 4.48 -33.46 -1.70
C SER A 625 3.80 -33.06 -0.39
N ARG A 626 2.83 -32.16 -0.48
CA ARG A 626 1.95 -31.80 0.63
C ARG A 626 0.55 -31.55 0.11
N ILE A 627 -0.44 -31.91 0.90
CA ILE A 627 -1.85 -31.63 0.62
C ILE A 627 -2.21 -30.33 1.33
N VAL A 628 -2.61 -29.33 0.54
CA VAL A 628 -3.21 -28.09 1.01
C VAL A 628 -4.72 -28.22 0.88
N ALA A 629 -5.44 -28.08 1.99
CA ALA A 629 -6.89 -28.17 2.00
C ALA A 629 -7.53 -26.98 2.75
N CYS A 630 -8.73 -26.60 2.34
CA CYS A 630 -9.53 -25.56 2.99
C CYS A 630 -11.02 -25.84 2.83
N PRO A 631 -11.88 -25.39 3.76
CA PRO A 631 -13.32 -25.63 3.69
C PRO A 631 -14.03 -24.85 2.57
N GLY A 632 -13.37 -23.84 1.97
CA GLY A 632 -13.98 -22.92 1.01
C GLY A 632 -15.01 -22.00 1.67
N ARG A 633 -15.06 -20.73 1.26
CA ARG A 633 -16.09 -19.79 1.68
C ARG A 633 -16.26 -18.70 0.63
N GLN A 634 -17.21 -18.89 -0.27
CA GLN A 634 -17.58 -17.83 -1.20
C GLN A 634 -18.18 -16.63 -0.45
N PRO A 635 -17.68 -15.39 -0.63
CA PRO A 635 -18.22 -14.22 0.03
C PRO A 635 -19.70 -13.98 -0.33
N SER A 636 -20.54 -13.67 0.67
CA SER A 636 -21.92 -13.25 0.39
C SER A 636 -21.92 -11.81 -0.11
N ILE A 637 -22.24 -11.61 -1.39
CA ILE A 637 -22.41 -10.28 -1.96
C ILE A 637 -23.82 -9.74 -1.60
N ASP A 638 -24.27 -9.85 -0.35
CA ASP A 638 -25.50 -9.20 0.14
C ASP A 638 -25.07 -7.90 0.83
N PRO A 639 -25.55 -6.71 0.42
CA PRO A 639 -25.19 -5.43 1.05
C PRO A 639 -25.72 -5.27 2.48
N ARG A 640 -26.40 -6.30 3.03
CA ARG A 640 -26.88 -6.27 4.41
C ARG A 640 -25.81 -6.82 5.36
N PRO A 641 -25.52 -6.09 6.47
CA PRO A 641 -24.58 -6.59 7.47
C PRO A 641 -25.07 -7.94 7.98
N ILE A 642 -24.13 -8.89 8.09
CA ILE A 642 -24.35 -10.21 8.68
C ILE A 642 -24.86 -9.98 10.10
N ARG A 643 -26.17 -10.17 10.33
CA ARG A 643 -26.71 -10.29 11.67
C ARG A 643 -26.16 -11.59 12.25
N THR A 644 -25.24 -11.48 13.19
CA THR A 644 -24.90 -12.59 14.08
C THR A 644 -26.19 -13.07 14.74
N ARG A 645 -26.59 -14.32 14.47
CA ARG A 645 -27.58 -14.99 15.31
C ARG A 645 -26.89 -15.28 16.64
N THR A 646 -27.39 -14.61 17.68
CA THR A 646 -27.16 -14.96 19.09
C THR A 646 -27.56 -16.38 19.38
#